data_AF-A0A290ZQ42-F1
#
_entry.id   AF-A0A290ZQ42-F1
#
_cell.length_a   1.000
_cell.length_b   1.000
_cell.length_c   1.000
_cell.angle_alpha   90.00
_cell.angle_beta   90.00
_cell.angle_gamma   90.00
#
_symmetry.space_group_name_H-M   'P 1'
#
loop_
_entity.id
_entity.type
_entity.pdbx_description
1 polymer ?
#
loop_
_entity_poly.entity_id
_entity_poly.type
_entity_poly.pdbx_seq_one_letter_code
_entity_poly.pdbx_strand_id
1 'polypeptide(L)'
;MSPDKEARAAMKISFPRCVVSILLAASAASAQALCLDTAEDPLLCETREIRFRGEAAQVLRNKAAALGNAADIYAYLRNHAEYTPYYGARSDSINSFGGLVGNDVDLASTLIAMLRSQGIKARYALGSATIQKNPLANQLRVDNIALLPTVLGSQGVIYTANTDTTMTIERTWVEALVPYRAYRGAAPATCAAESVDCRWVALDPSFKQKRYAHPDKHLLLRDVGFDFTAYYNADNPASPNHDASLKNKNPITIFEEKAQAYLKANHAGVTLDDVADVGEIVADDSGLLPASLPFAATTTGRYPSVDDHDAAISTRWRRMASVTLEVDDCGDTAHVLPSAQVPLAVLASSRLTFGTLTDGGQTRFGFQLDGVQQGSTVTLGSQQVSCTDGSTRTLGAGSRVTATVSFDNIDQDSAAVSAKYDNLTIGGYFVLATGAEVSNWDQVKRAYTRLNEANDQYPLVVDSGGAVYVDRNGNGAVDTGDTLLGNHAQAREALVGGLLDVASRLYVRSLKHSVDRYTLLTNHIDLLQSSGGILSTAQAAHYLGETSFGIAPEGLLIDLQAYQTGGTYKRETVSRAPSSTFLFVGHALSAHEHEVWQKVTGLDAISTLRGFQTSLSQGHSLLTLKRSTSVDPLPAALDAWRFKSTPPAGYTPREYTLFGRRIYTWEYTGSNPAAAGLDIIRANASGVSASVLNAEPDQFWVSVNVQSVIKSYDDVENFLLERQPSEGQPKTNIQTDVGTQNYDIVRADVTSPPSGFSVGVSRLDSTTHRLTYNEKNPPLPDNTYNILTRLYLATSNKTTWDIPIPAQGYSFTLTGMTSSNPAFRVVSYPSQIPYNTAATARVEKIAYISDTDNLVIQLVASGMAYNQSGTPYIVNNNAIGGQAFWARENRVIEGLMDFALNGVNTSDAISIQACNGQTFSGTPTQLLSSLRTQCFEPAIAGAIDLIDFLDRNKGFNPSLYLFRDAATKAANEYPVRFLKSLQGAYYGAEPGLVEYVLPSRMPQGDGYLFNVHLLNEFNSDGSYKSSSYAISNQSDAD
;
A
#
# COMPACT_ATOMS: atom_id res chain seq x y z
N MET A 1 32.48 -22.10 49.13
CA MET A 1 33.63 -21.62 48.36
C MET A 1 33.25 -21.68 46.88
N SER A 2 33.12 -20.51 46.28
CA SER A 2 33.26 -20.28 44.83
C SER A 2 34.67 -20.68 44.36
N PRO A 3 35.10 -20.55 43.09
CA PRO A 3 34.44 -20.50 41.77
C PRO A 3 35.21 -21.29 40.66
N ASP A 4 34.70 -21.22 39.41
CA ASP A 4 35.43 -21.04 38.13
C ASP A 4 36.28 -22.20 37.52
N LYS A 5 36.32 -22.46 36.20
CA LYS A 5 35.68 -21.90 34.99
C LYS A 5 36.09 -22.72 33.75
N GLU A 6 35.22 -22.67 32.74
CA GLU A 6 35.49 -22.57 31.29
C GLU A 6 36.31 -23.66 30.55
N ALA A 7 35.60 -24.48 29.75
CA ALA A 7 35.79 -24.49 28.29
C ALA A 7 34.66 -25.27 27.57
N ARG A 8 33.94 -24.54 26.68
CA ARG A 8 33.24 -25.01 25.46
C ARG A 8 31.89 -25.74 25.59
N ALA A 9 30.80 -24.98 25.57
CA ALA A 9 29.75 -25.04 24.53
C ALA A 9 28.65 -23.98 24.81
N ALA A 10 28.15 -23.36 23.73
CA ALA A 10 27.10 -22.32 23.67
C ALA A 10 27.51 -20.90 24.08
N MET A 11 27.53 -19.95 23.13
CA MET A 11 26.92 -18.61 23.25
C MET A 11 27.07 -17.76 21.97
N LYS A 12 25.91 -17.25 21.52
CA LYS A 12 25.58 -15.91 21.00
C LYS A 12 26.71 -14.89 20.77
N ILE A 13 26.61 -14.17 19.65
CA ILE A 13 27.07 -12.79 19.43
C ILE A 13 26.15 -12.21 18.32
N SER A 14 25.62 -10.99 18.29
CA SER A 14 25.48 -9.86 19.23
C SER A 14 24.80 -8.73 18.43
N PHE A 15 23.65 -8.22 18.87
CA PHE A 15 23.25 -6.84 18.59
C PHE A 15 23.86 -5.95 19.69
N PRO A 16 24.62 -4.89 19.37
CA PRO A 16 25.18 -4.03 20.41
C PRO A 16 24.12 -3.05 20.93
N ARG A 17 23.90 -3.09 22.25
CA ARG A 17 23.55 -1.94 23.10
C ARG A 17 24.73 -0.94 23.06
N CYS A 18 24.59 0.36 23.29
CA CYS A 18 24.07 1.02 24.48
C CYS A 18 24.37 2.53 24.35
N VAL A 19 23.50 3.44 24.83
CA VAL A 19 23.89 4.52 25.77
C VAL A 19 22.69 4.90 26.67
N VAL A 20 22.70 4.35 27.89
CA VAL A 20 22.51 4.98 29.22
C VAL A 20 21.34 5.97 29.47
N SER A 21 20.30 5.40 30.08
CA SER A 21 19.66 5.74 31.38
C SER A 21 19.70 7.18 31.95
N ILE A 22 18.50 7.72 32.23
CA ILE A 22 18.18 8.30 33.55
C ILE A 22 16.91 7.61 34.06
N LEU A 23 17.10 6.76 35.07
CA LEU A 23 16.08 6.14 35.91
C LEU A 23 15.88 7.08 37.11
N LEU A 24 14.67 7.58 37.33
CA LEU A 24 14.27 8.17 38.61
C LEU A 24 13.23 7.25 39.27
N ALA A 25 13.67 6.75 40.42
CA ALA A 25 13.08 5.84 41.38
C ALA A 25 11.54 5.69 41.39
N ALA A 26 11.11 4.44 41.18
CA ALA A 26 9.88 3.91 41.72
C ALA A 26 9.95 3.93 43.27
N SER A 27 8.97 4.58 43.88
CA SER A 27 8.51 4.23 45.23
C SER A 27 7.10 3.66 45.09
N ALA A 28 6.82 2.61 45.86
CA ALA A 28 5.56 1.88 45.83
C ALA A 28 4.37 2.83 46.02
N ALA A 29 3.69 3.15 44.92
CA ALA A 29 2.39 3.82 44.92
C ALA A 29 1.35 2.78 44.50
N SER A 30 0.34 2.61 45.36
CA SER A 30 -0.89 1.86 45.12
C SER A 30 -1.42 2.05 43.70
N ALA A 31 -1.80 0.94 43.05
CA ALA A 31 -2.50 0.92 41.77
C ALA A 31 -3.66 1.93 41.75
N GLN A 32 -3.43 3.05 41.07
CA GLN A 32 -4.48 3.97 40.65
C GLN A 32 -4.87 3.58 39.24
N ALA A 33 -6.17 3.44 38.98
CA ALA A 33 -6.62 3.31 37.60
C ALA A 33 -6.12 4.47 36.75
N LEU A 34 -5.78 4.21 35.48
CA LEU A 34 -5.71 5.27 34.48
C LEU A 34 -7.14 5.77 34.17
N CYS A 35 -7.72 6.47 35.14
CA CYS A 35 -8.93 7.24 34.91
C CYS A 35 -8.64 8.27 33.82
N LEU A 36 -9.60 8.48 32.91
CA LEU A 36 -9.52 9.59 31.95
C LEU A 36 -9.52 10.95 32.65
N ASP A 37 -10.08 11.01 33.87
CA ASP A 37 -9.96 12.13 34.80
C ASP A 37 -9.21 11.66 36.07
N THR A 38 -7.98 12.13 36.26
CA THR A 38 -7.06 11.64 37.30
C THR A 38 -7.47 12.01 38.73
N ALA A 39 -8.52 12.81 38.92
CA ALA A 39 -9.01 13.26 40.23
C ALA A 39 -10.14 12.40 40.83
N GLU A 40 -10.59 11.34 40.14
CA GLU A 40 -11.76 10.54 40.54
C GLU A 40 -11.41 9.20 41.21
N ASP A 41 -12.34 8.66 42.01
CA ASP A 41 -12.22 7.29 42.53
C ASP A 41 -12.08 6.30 41.36
N PRO A 42 -11.03 5.45 41.32
CA PRO A 42 -10.82 4.42 40.30
C PRO A 42 -12.03 3.50 40.03
N LEU A 43 -12.90 3.34 41.04
CA LEU A 43 -14.09 2.50 40.97
C LEU A 43 -15.34 3.25 40.50
N LEU A 44 -15.22 4.55 40.20
CA LEU A 44 -16.28 5.45 39.74
C LEU A 44 -15.90 6.25 38.49
N CYS A 45 -14.65 6.23 38.06
CA CYS A 45 -14.18 7.00 36.91
C CYS A 45 -14.41 6.30 35.56
N GLU A 46 -14.30 7.08 34.47
CA GLU A 46 -14.20 6.56 33.11
C GLU A 46 -12.81 6.03 32.79
N THR A 47 -12.76 5.00 31.97
CA THR A 47 -11.54 4.45 31.36
C THR A 47 -11.75 4.38 29.84
N ARG A 48 -10.77 3.88 29.08
CA ARG A 48 -10.87 3.81 27.61
C ARG A 48 -12.03 2.91 27.15
N GLU A 49 -12.24 1.80 27.84
CA GLU A 49 -13.28 0.82 27.57
C GLU A 49 -14.57 1.05 28.40
N ILE A 50 -14.47 1.74 29.54
CA ILE A 50 -15.60 2.08 30.41
C ILE A 50 -15.97 3.55 30.19
N ARG A 51 -16.82 3.78 29.19
CA ARG A 51 -17.31 5.08 28.73
C ARG A 51 -18.79 5.26 29.14
N PHE A 52 -19.08 6.28 29.92
CA PHE A 52 -20.43 6.63 30.33
C PHE A 52 -20.68 8.14 30.38
N ARG A 53 -19.78 9.00 29.90
CA ARG A 53 -19.91 10.46 29.79
C ARG A 53 -19.95 10.90 28.33
N GLY A 54 -20.27 12.18 28.12
CA GLY A 54 -20.44 12.75 26.78
C GLY A 54 -21.72 12.31 26.08
N GLU A 55 -21.93 12.83 24.88
CA GLU A 55 -23.15 12.63 24.08
C GLU A 55 -23.32 11.18 23.62
N ALA A 56 -22.25 10.55 23.13
CA ALA A 56 -22.28 9.17 22.64
C ALA A 56 -22.73 8.14 23.70
N ALA A 57 -22.55 8.42 25.00
CA ALA A 57 -23.00 7.55 26.10
C ALA A 57 -24.35 7.96 26.72
N GLN A 58 -25.04 8.96 26.17
CA GLN A 58 -26.29 9.48 26.75
C GLN A 58 -27.38 8.40 26.84
N VAL A 59 -27.51 7.55 25.82
CA VAL A 59 -28.51 6.47 25.79
C VAL A 59 -28.25 5.46 26.91
N LEU A 60 -26.98 5.07 27.11
CA LEU A 60 -26.55 4.18 28.19
C LEU A 60 -26.88 4.77 29.56
N ARG A 61 -26.51 6.03 29.81
CA ARG A 61 -26.80 6.72 31.08
C ARG A 61 -28.29 6.83 31.36
N ASN A 62 -29.07 7.22 30.35
CA ASN A 62 -30.52 7.36 30.49
C ASN A 62 -31.17 6.02 30.82
N LYS A 63 -30.71 4.93 30.18
CA LYS A 63 -31.20 3.59 30.48
C LYS A 63 -30.83 3.16 31.90
N ALA A 64 -29.59 3.40 32.34
CA ALA A 64 -29.17 3.09 33.70
C ALA A 64 -29.98 3.87 34.75
N ALA A 65 -30.22 5.16 34.52
CA ALA A 65 -31.05 5.99 35.39
C ALA A 65 -32.52 5.53 35.42
N ALA A 66 -33.07 5.12 34.27
CA ALA A 66 -34.44 4.61 34.18
C ALA A 66 -34.64 3.27 34.91
N LEU A 67 -33.61 2.41 34.96
CA LEU A 67 -33.63 1.16 35.72
C LEU A 67 -33.44 1.41 37.22
N GLY A 68 -32.73 2.47 37.61
CA GLY A 68 -32.73 3.05 38.96
C GLY A 68 -31.98 2.28 40.05
N ASN A 69 -31.72 0.97 39.90
CA ASN A 69 -30.95 0.18 40.87
C ASN A 69 -30.06 -0.89 40.22
N ALA A 70 -29.10 -1.42 40.99
CA ALA A 70 -28.11 -2.38 40.51
C ALA A 70 -28.72 -3.69 39.97
N ALA A 71 -29.84 -4.15 40.52
CA ALA A 71 -30.48 -5.40 40.13
C ALA A 71 -31.12 -5.28 38.76
N ASP A 72 -31.88 -4.21 38.53
CA ASP A 72 -32.54 -3.96 37.24
C ASP A 72 -31.52 -3.64 36.14
N ILE A 73 -30.43 -2.95 36.48
CA ILE A 73 -29.29 -2.74 35.58
C ILE A 73 -28.64 -4.07 35.17
N TYR A 74 -28.37 -4.94 36.14
CA TYR A 74 -27.80 -6.26 35.87
C TYR A 74 -28.74 -7.14 35.02
N ALA A 75 -30.01 -7.25 35.43
CA ALA A 75 -31.02 -8.04 34.75
C ALA A 75 -31.23 -7.57 33.31
N TYR A 76 -31.26 -6.25 33.07
CA TYR A 76 -31.37 -5.72 31.70
C TYR A 76 -30.25 -6.24 30.79
N LEU A 77 -28.99 -6.07 31.20
CA LEU A 77 -27.87 -6.49 30.35
C LEU A 77 -27.81 -8.02 30.22
N ARG A 78 -28.07 -8.75 31.31
CA ARG A 78 -28.08 -10.22 31.33
C ARG A 78 -29.18 -10.83 30.45
N ASN A 79 -30.34 -10.17 30.34
CA ASN A 79 -31.50 -10.69 29.61
C ASN A 79 -31.49 -10.29 28.13
N HIS A 80 -30.78 -9.21 27.75
CA HIS A 80 -30.85 -8.66 26.39
C HIS A 80 -29.52 -8.71 25.62
N ALA A 81 -28.38 -8.80 26.30
CA ALA A 81 -27.09 -8.82 25.60
C ALA A 81 -26.70 -10.23 25.16
N GLU A 82 -26.18 -10.37 23.94
CA GLU A 82 -25.63 -11.59 23.39
C GLU A 82 -24.15 -11.77 23.74
N TYR A 83 -23.73 -13.02 23.94
CA TYR A 83 -22.32 -13.34 24.19
C TYR A 83 -21.63 -13.78 22.90
N THR A 84 -20.48 -13.18 22.60
CA THR A 84 -19.63 -13.58 21.49
C THR A 84 -18.25 -14.01 22.01
N PRO A 85 -17.77 -15.22 21.66
CA PRO A 85 -16.51 -15.73 22.17
C PRO A 85 -15.35 -15.12 21.39
N TYR A 86 -14.74 -14.04 21.90
CA TYR A 86 -13.42 -13.56 21.49
C TYR A 86 -12.66 -13.09 22.73
N TYR A 87 -11.33 -13.05 22.67
CA TYR A 87 -10.51 -12.67 23.83
C TYR A 87 -10.14 -11.18 23.88
N GLY A 88 -10.24 -10.61 25.08
CA GLY A 88 -9.78 -9.26 25.41
C GLY A 88 -10.78 -8.16 25.05
N ALA A 89 -10.44 -6.91 25.37
CA ALA A 89 -11.29 -5.76 25.16
C ALA A 89 -11.25 -5.31 23.70
N ARG A 90 -12.36 -5.48 22.97
CA ARG A 90 -12.50 -5.08 21.56
C ARG A 90 -13.65 -4.11 21.31
N SER A 91 -14.57 -3.97 22.27
CA SER A 91 -15.74 -3.11 22.19
C SER A 91 -15.90 -2.35 23.50
N ASP A 92 -15.89 -1.01 23.44
CA ASP A 92 -16.20 -0.20 24.62
C ASP A 92 -17.66 -0.34 25.07
N SER A 93 -17.96 0.19 26.25
CA SER A 93 -19.31 0.16 26.84
C SER A 93 -20.38 0.84 25.99
N ILE A 94 -20.05 1.89 25.22
CA ILE A 94 -21.00 2.56 24.32
C ILE A 94 -21.41 1.59 23.22
N ASN A 95 -20.42 0.97 22.57
CA ASN A 95 -20.65 0.10 21.45
C ASN A 95 -21.36 -1.20 21.85
N SER A 96 -20.89 -1.84 22.93
CA SER A 96 -21.45 -3.07 23.45
C SER A 96 -22.89 -2.88 23.96
N PHE A 97 -23.20 -1.72 24.55
CA PHE A 97 -24.56 -1.36 24.93
C PHE A 97 -25.46 -1.12 23.71
N GLY A 98 -24.98 -0.36 22.71
CA GLY A 98 -25.75 -0.05 21.50
C GLY A 98 -26.06 -1.29 20.65
N GLY A 99 -25.12 -2.23 20.58
CA GLY A 99 -25.29 -3.50 19.89
C GLY A 99 -25.92 -4.61 20.73
N LEU A 100 -25.98 -4.44 22.06
CA LEU A 100 -26.31 -5.50 23.03
C LEU A 100 -25.54 -6.80 22.73
N VAL A 101 -24.23 -6.68 22.53
CA VAL A 101 -23.36 -7.80 22.15
C VAL A 101 -21.95 -7.55 22.66
N GLY A 102 -21.27 -8.62 23.09
CA GLY A 102 -19.85 -8.56 23.45
C GLY A 102 -19.36 -9.85 24.11
N ASN A 103 -18.04 -9.95 24.32
CA ASN A 103 -17.47 -10.99 25.17
C ASN A 103 -17.68 -10.67 26.66
N ASP A 104 -17.05 -11.46 27.53
CA ASP A 104 -17.13 -11.28 28.98
C ASP A 104 -16.49 -9.96 29.46
N VAL A 105 -15.37 -9.55 28.89
CA VAL A 105 -14.71 -8.26 29.20
C VAL A 105 -15.54 -7.06 28.75
N ASP A 106 -16.06 -7.08 27.52
CA ASP A 106 -16.80 -5.96 26.92
C ASP A 106 -18.19 -5.79 27.57
N LEU A 107 -18.88 -6.89 27.89
CA LEU A 107 -20.13 -6.84 28.66
C LEU A 107 -19.89 -6.47 30.13
N ALA A 108 -18.79 -6.88 30.74
CA ALA A 108 -18.39 -6.39 32.06
C ALA A 108 -18.10 -4.88 32.03
N SER A 109 -17.40 -4.39 30.99
CA SER A 109 -17.13 -2.96 30.78
C SER A 109 -18.43 -2.16 30.71
N THR A 110 -19.43 -2.70 29.98
CA THR A 110 -20.76 -2.10 29.84
C THR A 110 -21.52 -2.05 31.16
N LEU A 111 -21.55 -3.17 31.90
CA LEU A 111 -22.21 -3.22 33.20
C LEU A 111 -21.55 -2.26 34.21
N ILE A 112 -20.22 -2.21 34.24
CA ILE A 112 -19.48 -1.28 35.10
C ILE A 112 -19.81 0.17 34.70
N ALA A 113 -19.85 0.50 33.40
CA ALA A 113 -20.19 1.83 32.92
C ALA A 113 -21.61 2.26 33.36
N MET A 114 -22.59 1.36 33.23
CA MET A 114 -23.96 1.61 33.70
C MET A 114 -24.01 1.84 35.22
N LEU A 115 -23.34 1.00 36.01
CA LEU A 115 -23.30 1.12 37.47
C LEU A 115 -22.57 2.38 37.94
N ARG A 116 -21.39 2.68 37.39
CA ARG A 116 -20.59 3.87 37.73
C ARG A 116 -21.33 5.16 37.37
N SER A 117 -22.11 5.17 36.28
CA SER A 117 -22.96 6.31 35.94
C SER A 117 -24.02 6.63 37.00
N GLN A 118 -24.38 5.66 37.84
CA GLN A 118 -25.30 5.81 38.97
C GLN A 118 -24.58 5.96 40.32
N GLY A 119 -23.26 6.19 40.31
CA GLY A 119 -22.45 6.34 41.52
C GLY A 119 -22.17 5.03 42.27
N ILE A 120 -22.41 3.87 41.65
CA ILE A 120 -22.17 2.56 42.26
C ILE A 120 -20.74 2.12 41.95
N LYS A 121 -19.94 1.88 42.99
CA LYS A 121 -18.57 1.37 42.82
C LYS A 121 -18.59 -0.02 42.20
N ALA A 122 -17.91 -0.18 41.08
CA ALA A 122 -17.84 -1.43 40.35
C ALA A 122 -16.45 -1.66 39.75
N ARG A 123 -16.03 -2.92 39.65
CA ARG A 123 -14.73 -3.35 39.13
C ARG A 123 -14.80 -4.70 38.43
N TYR A 124 -13.79 -5.01 37.63
CA TYR A 124 -13.59 -6.35 37.10
C TYR A 124 -13.13 -7.30 38.20
N ALA A 125 -13.59 -8.54 38.12
CA ALA A 125 -13.00 -9.68 38.77
C ALA A 125 -12.66 -10.73 37.70
N LEU A 126 -11.42 -11.20 37.75
CA LEU A 126 -10.88 -12.23 36.87
C LEU A 126 -10.75 -13.52 37.67
N GLY A 127 -11.02 -14.66 37.04
CA GLY A 127 -10.79 -15.95 37.66
C GLY A 127 -10.96 -17.13 36.73
N SER A 128 -10.74 -18.32 37.29
CA SER A 128 -11.03 -19.58 36.60
C SER A 128 -12.47 -20.02 36.89
N ALA A 129 -13.26 -20.20 35.83
CA ALA A 129 -14.65 -20.64 35.88
C ALA A 129 -14.78 -22.08 35.38
N THR A 130 -15.22 -22.99 36.25
CA THR A 130 -15.53 -24.39 35.89
C THR A 130 -17.00 -24.51 35.51
N ILE A 131 -17.26 -24.73 34.23
CA ILE A 131 -18.60 -24.74 33.62
C ILE A 131 -18.89 -26.14 33.05
N GLN A 132 -20.13 -26.60 33.19
CA GLN A 132 -20.61 -27.80 32.52
C GLN A 132 -20.66 -27.57 31.00
N LYS A 133 -20.20 -28.55 30.20
CA LYS A 133 -20.13 -28.43 28.74
C LYS A 133 -21.48 -28.24 28.07
N ASN A 134 -22.53 -28.90 28.56
CA ASN A 134 -23.87 -28.78 27.98
C ASN A 134 -24.42 -27.34 28.03
N PRO A 135 -24.39 -26.64 29.19
CA PRO A 135 -24.70 -25.21 29.24
C PRO A 135 -23.84 -24.33 28.33
N LEU A 136 -22.55 -24.63 28.19
CA LEU A 136 -21.65 -23.87 27.32
C LEU A 136 -21.97 -24.09 25.82
N ALA A 137 -22.26 -25.33 25.45
CA ALA A 137 -22.71 -25.70 24.11
C ALA A 137 -24.07 -25.07 23.76
N ASN A 138 -25.01 -25.05 24.72
CA ASN A 138 -26.28 -24.37 24.59
C ASN A 138 -26.10 -22.86 24.32
N GLN A 139 -25.23 -22.18 25.07
CA GLN A 139 -24.96 -20.75 24.88
C GLN A 139 -24.43 -20.44 23.48
N LEU A 140 -23.51 -21.26 22.96
CA LEU A 140 -22.81 -21.03 21.69
C LEU A 140 -23.52 -21.63 20.47
N ARG A 141 -24.69 -22.27 20.66
CA ARG A 141 -25.41 -23.04 19.64
C ARG A 141 -24.49 -24.08 18.99
N VAL A 142 -23.80 -24.87 19.81
CA VAL A 142 -22.95 -25.98 19.38
C VAL A 142 -23.69 -27.28 19.66
N ASP A 143 -23.97 -28.06 18.62
CA ASP A 143 -24.73 -29.31 18.77
C ASP A 143 -23.82 -30.46 19.26
N ASN A 144 -22.55 -30.44 18.86
CA ASN A 144 -21.55 -31.41 19.27
C ASN A 144 -20.58 -30.83 20.32
N ILE A 145 -20.73 -31.25 21.57
CA ILE A 145 -19.91 -30.75 22.70
C ILE A 145 -18.39 -30.95 22.52
N ALA A 146 -17.96 -31.88 21.64
CA ALA A 146 -16.54 -32.08 21.35
C ALA A 146 -15.93 -30.93 20.51
N LEU A 147 -16.76 -30.12 19.86
CA LEU A 147 -16.33 -28.94 19.09
C LEU A 147 -16.01 -27.73 19.98
N LEU A 148 -16.48 -27.70 21.24
CA LEU A 148 -16.30 -26.57 22.16
C LEU A 148 -14.85 -26.10 22.33
N PRO A 149 -13.84 -26.99 22.53
CA PRO A 149 -12.45 -26.55 22.66
C PRO A 149 -11.94 -25.86 21.39
N THR A 150 -12.37 -26.29 20.20
CA THR A 150 -12.03 -25.65 18.94
C THR A 150 -12.67 -24.27 18.83
N VAL A 151 -13.97 -24.14 19.09
CA VAL A 151 -14.68 -22.85 19.02
C VAL A 151 -14.06 -21.82 19.95
N LEU A 152 -13.83 -22.19 21.21
CA LEU A 152 -13.30 -21.29 22.23
C LEU A 152 -11.80 -21.02 22.02
N GLY A 153 -11.01 -22.06 21.77
CA GLY A 153 -9.56 -21.96 21.58
C GLY A 153 -9.19 -21.15 20.33
N SER A 154 -9.88 -21.38 19.21
CA SER A 154 -9.69 -20.60 17.98
C SER A 154 -10.12 -19.13 18.12
N GLN A 155 -10.73 -18.74 19.23
CA GLN A 155 -11.11 -17.37 19.54
C GLN A 155 -10.23 -16.74 20.65
N GLY A 156 -9.19 -17.46 21.07
CA GLY A 156 -8.25 -17.02 22.12
C GLY A 156 -8.77 -17.22 23.54
N VAL A 157 -9.91 -17.88 23.75
CA VAL A 157 -10.41 -18.15 25.12
C VAL A 157 -9.49 -19.17 25.79
N ILE A 158 -8.87 -18.75 26.88
CA ILE A 158 -7.90 -19.56 27.64
C ILE A 158 -8.67 -20.59 28.48
N TYR A 159 -8.29 -21.87 28.39
CA TYR A 159 -8.79 -22.92 29.25
C TYR A 159 -7.66 -23.74 29.87
N THR A 160 -7.81 -24.09 31.15
CA THR A 160 -6.77 -24.81 31.93
C THR A 160 -7.12 -26.27 32.17
N ALA A 161 -8.38 -26.66 31.99
CA ALA A 161 -8.83 -28.05 32.07
C ALA A 161 -10.00 -28.30 31.12
N ASN A 162 -10.02 -29.49 30.52
CA ASN A 162 -11.07 -29.97 29.63
C ASN A 162 -11.34 -31.44 29.93
N THR A 163 -12.48 -31.75 30.55
CA THR A 163 -12.94 -33.14 30.84
C THR A 163 -14.11 -33.50 29.93
N ASP A 164 -14.64 -34.71 30.02
CA ASP A 164 -15.81 -35.11 29.23
C ASP A 164 -17.07 -34.27 29.54
N THR A 165 -17.19 -33.75 30.76
CA THR A 165 -18.41 -33.06 31.24
C THR A 165 -18.21 -31.59 31.56
N THR A 166 -16.98 -31.16 31.85
CA THR A 166 -16.67 -29.78 32.28
C THR A 166 -15.51 -29.18 31.53
N MET A 167 -15.49 -27.85 31.47
CA MET A 167 -14.32 -27.06 31.07
C MET A 167 -14.04 -26.00 32.11
N THR A 168 -12.76 -25.79 32.41
CA THR A 168 -12.31 -24.68 33.25
C THR A 168 -11.68 -23.62 32.36
N ILE A 169 -12.37 -22.49 32.22
CA ILE A 169 -11.99 -21.38 31.36
C ILE A 169 -11.59 -20.16 32.20
N GLU A 170 -10.68 -19.35 31.69
CA GLU A 170 -10.52 -17.98 32.19
C GLU A 170 -11.79 -17.19 31.88
N ARG A 171 -12.30 -16.43 32.85
CA ARG A 171 -13.51 -15.62 32.67
C ARG A 171 -13.47 -14.35 33.51
N THR A 172 -14.06 -13.30 32.98
CA THR A 172 -14.22 -12.00 33.63
C THR A 172 -15.68 -11.75 34.02
N TRP A 173 -15.89 -11.19 35.21
CA TRP A 173 -17.19 -10.71 35.67
C TRP A 173 -17.06 -9.39 36.44
N VAL A 174 -18.18 -8.84 36.89
CA VAL A 174 -18.23 -7.59 37.65
C VAL A 174 -18.40 -7.86 39.14
N GLU A 175 -17.66 -7.17 39.98
CA GLU A 175 -18.01 -7.00 41.40
C GLU A 175 -18.57 -5.59 41.60
N ALA A 176 -19.79 -5.49 42.15
CA ALA A 176 -20.44 -4.21 42.47
C ALA A 176 -20.68 -4.08 43.97
N LEU A 177 -20.35 -2.91 44.54
CA LEU A 177 -20.58 -2.62 45.96
C LEU A 177 -22.01 -2.10 46.15
N VAL A 178 -22.90 -2.96 46.64
CA VAL A 178 -24.33 -2.67 46.76
C VAL A 178 -24.76 -2.64 48.23
N PRO A 179 -25.79 -1.85 48.60
CA PRO A 179 -26.37 -1.85 49.93
C PRO A 179 -27.22 -3.12 50.12
N TYR A 180 -26.56 -4.28 50.23
CA TYR A 180 -27.15 -5.61 50.10
C TYR A 180 -28.32 -5.87 51.06
N ARG A 181 -28.25 -5.36 52.30
CA ARG A 181 -29.36 -5.48 53.25
C ARG A 181 -30.52 -4.56 52.90
N ALA A 182 -30.24 -3.29 52.57
CA ALA A 182 -31.26 -2.31 52.20
C ALA A 182 -32.02 -2.75 50.95
N TYR A 183 -31.28 -3.25 49.96
CA TYR A 183 -31.79 -3.86 48.75
C TYR A 183 -32.73 -5.04 49.03
N ARG A 184 -32.48 -5.81 50.10
CA ARG A 184 -33.36 -6.92 50.56
C ARG A 184 -34.37 -6.50 51.64
N GLY A 185 -34.75 -5.21 51.69
CA GLY A 185 -35.83 -4.70 52.54
C GLY A 185 -35.41 -4.16 53.91
N ALA A 186 -34.11 -4.00 54.19
CA ALA A 186 -33.64 -3.26 55.36
C ALA A 186 -33.69 -1.73 55.14
N ALA A 187 -33.32 -0.96 56.17
CA ALA A 187 -33.28 0.50 56.07
C ALA A 187 -32.32 0.98 54.94
N PRO A 188 -32.62 2.10 54.26
CA PRO A 188 -31.77 2.66 53.20
C PRO A 188 -30.32 2.86 53.67
N ALA A 189 -29.36 2.50 52.82
CA ALA A 189 -27.94 2.66 53.08
C ALA A 189 -27.21 3.14 51.82
N THR A 190 -26.21 4.01 52.00
CA THR A 190 -25.30 4.47 50.93
C THR A 190 -23.94 3.80 51.10
N CYS A 191 -23.37 3.25 50.04
CA CYS A 191 -22.14 2.45 50.12
C CYS A 191 -20.90 3.21 49.65
N ALA A 192 -20.07 3.64 50.62
CA ALA A 192 -18.74 4.19 50.34
C ALA A 192 -17.62 3.12 50.40
N ALA A 193 -17.79 2.10 51.25
CA ALA A 193 -16.85 1.00 51.47
C ALA A 193 -17.61 -0.28 51.90
N GLU A 194 -16.92 -1.43 51.89
CA GLU A 194 -17.51 -2.69 52.34
C GLU A 194 -17.83 -2.67 53.85
N SER A 195 -18.99 -3.19 54.21
CA SER A 195 -19.49 -3.29 55.57
C SER A 195 -20.51 -4.42 55.72
N VAL A 196 -21.16 -4.52 56.88
CA VAL A 196 -22.28 -5.46 57.07
C VAL A 196 -23.49 -5.12 56.20
N ASP A 197 -23.67 -3.84 55.87
CA ASP A 197 -24.79 -3.33 55.06
C ASP A 197 -24.43 -3.22 53.58
N CYS A 198 -23.14 -3.02 53.27
CA CYS A 198 -22.61 -2.86 51.92
C CYS A 198 -21.71 -4.02 51.53
N ARG A 199 -22.09 -4.80 50.53
CA ARG A 199 -21.35 -6.00 50.11
C ARG A 199 -20.98 -5.94 48.63
N TRP A 200 -19.81 -6.47 48.32
CA TRP A 200 -19.45 -6.78 46.94
C TRP A 200 -20.25 -7.99 46.47
N VAL A 201 -20.99 -7.83 45.36
CA VAL A 201 -21.75 -8.89 44.73
C VAL A 201 -21.15 -9.17 43.35
N ALA A 202 -20.91 -10.44 43.06
CA ALA A 202 -20.40 -10.91 41.77
C ALA A 202 -21.53 -11.05 40.75
N LEU A 203 -21.37 -10.41 39.60
CA LEU A 203 -22.36 -10.27 38.53
C LEU A 203 -21.70 -10.61 37.19
N ASP A 204 -22.11 -11.72 36.57
CA ASP A 204 -21.69 -12.05 35.21
C ASP A 204 -22.84 -11.78 34.23
N PRO A 205 -22.78 -10.70 33.42
CA PRO A 205 -23.79 -10.43 32.40
C PRO A 205 -23.61 -11.29 31.14
N SER A 206 -22.48 -11.99 30.99
CA SER A 206 -22.07 -12.70 29.78
C SER A 206 -22.51 -14.16 29.74
N PHE A 207 -22.69 -14.85 30.87
CA PHE A 207 -23.14 -16.26 30.88
C PHE A 207 -24.66 -16.38 30.89
N LYS A 208 -25.23 -16.96 29.83
CA LYS A 208 -26.69 -17.13 29.69
C LYS A 208 -27.06 -18.42 28.97
N GLN A 209 -28.20 -18.99 29.35
CA GLN A 209 -28.80 -20.14 28.65
C GLN A 209 -29.83 -19.64 27.63
N LYS A 210 -29.95 -20.38 26.54
CA LYS A 210 -30.88 -20.10 25.45
C LYS A 210 -31.91 -21.22 25.31
N ARG A 211 -33.12 -20.82 24.96
CA ARG A 211 -34.21 -21.70 24.57
C ARG A 211 -34.37 -21.64 23.05
N TYR A 212 -34.14 -22.78 22.40
CA TYR A 212 -34.31 -22.96 20.95
C TYR A 212 -35.72 -23.46 20.67
N ALA A 213 -36.46 -22.77 19.80
CA ALA A 213 -37.86 -23.09 19.53
C ALA A 213 -38.03 -24.27 18.55
N HIS A 214 -37.04 -24.46 17.68
CA HIS A 214 -37.04 -25.40 16.58
C HIS A 214 -35.69 -26.13 16.44
N PRO A 215 -35.20 -26.78 17.51
CA PRO A 215 -33.88 -27.43 17.52
C PRO A 215 -33.78 -28.62 16.55
N ASP A 216 -34.87 -29.09 15.96
CA ASP A 216 -34.92 -30.17 14.98
C ASP A 216 -34.79 -29.69 13.52
N LYS A 217 -34.92 -28.38 13.25
CA LYS A 217 -34.98 -27.82 11.89
C LYS A 217 -33.65 -27.28 11.36
N HIS A 218 -32.63 -27.12 12.21
CA HIS A 218 -31.38 -26.45 11.84
C HIS A 218 -30.58 -27.15 10.71
N LEU A 219 -30.84 -28.43 10.42
CA LEU A 219 -30.18 -29.18 9.35
C LEU A 219 -30.86 -29.09 7.98
N LEU A 220 -32.08 -28.52 7.89
CA LEU A 220 -32.92 -28.62 6.68
C LEU A 220 -32.32 -27.94 5.44
N LEU A 221 -31.45 -26.94 5.63
CA LEU A 221 -30.84 -26.17 4.56
C LEU A 221 -29.34 -26.45 4.38
N ARG A 222 -28.75 -27.36 5.17
CA ARG A 222 -27.31 -27.67 5.15
C ARG A 222 -26.80 -28.03 3.76
N ASP A 223 -27.60 -28.76 2.99
CA ASP A 223 -27.21 -29.32 1.69
C ASP A 223 -27.72 -28.45 0.51
N VAL A 224 -28.33 -27.29 0.79
CA VAL A 224 -28.71 -26.31 -0.25
C VAL A 224 -27.47 -25.52 -0.68
N GLY A 225 -27.05 -25.71 -1.92
CA GLY A 225 -25.89 -25.01 -2.49
C GLY A 225 -26.20 -23.65 -3.11
N PHE A 226 -25.18 -22.80 -3.21
CA PHE A 226 -25.21 -21.55 -3.98
C PHE A 226 -24.72 -21.78 -5.42
N ASP A 227 -25.39 -21.20 -6.42
CA ASP A 227 -25.00 -21.32 -7.83
C ASP A 227 -24.14 -20.12 -8.25
N PHE A 228 -22.83 -20.28 -8.12
CA PHE A 228 -21.87 -19.24 -8.52
C PHE A 228 -21.89 -18.97 -10.03
N THR A 229 -22.15 -19.99 -10.85
CA THR A 229 -22.15 -19.85 -12.31
C THR A 229 -23.33 -18.99 -12.76
N ALA A 230 -24.52 -19.25 -12.24
CA ALA A 230 -25.69 -18.41 -12.49
C ALA A 230 -25.47 -16.98 -11.97
N TYR A 231 -24.87 -16.85 -10.78
CA TYR A 231 -24.56 -15.54 -10.20
C TYR A 231 -23.61 -14.69 -11.05
N TYR A 232 -22.55 -15.28 -11.63
CA TYR A 232 -21.67 -14.56 -12.56
C TYR A 232 -22.38 -14.19 -13.86
N ASN A 233 -23.32 -15.02 -14.32
CA ASN A 233 -24.07 -14.82 -15.57
C ASN A 233 -25.41 -14.08 -15.38
N ALA A 234 -25.64 -13.50 -14.20
CA ALA A 234 -26.90 -12.81 -13.87
C ALA A 234 -27.23 -11.67 -14.85
N ASP A 235 -26.21 -11.06 -15.47
CA ASP A 235 -26.35 -9.97 -16.44
C ASP A 235 -26.10 -10.39 -17.91
N ASN A 236 -25.88 -11.68 -18.19
CA ASN A 236 -25.54 -12.17 -19.53
C ASN A 236 -26.71 -12.94 -20.18
N PRO A 237 -27.64 -12.28 -20.91
CA PRO A 237 -28.81 -12.94 -21.50
C PRO A 237 -28.48 -13.97 -22.58
N ALA A 238 -27.25 -13.99 -23.10
CA ALA A 238 -26.80 -14.99 -24.07
C ALA A 238 -26.30 -16.28 -23.41
N SER A 239 -26.08 -16.29 -22.09
CA SER A 239 -25.60 -17.46 -21.36
C SER A 239 -26.71 -18.47 -21.10
N PRO A 240 -26.48 -19.79 -21.24
CA PRO A 240 -27.44 -20.81 -20.80
C PRO A 240 -27.62 -20.82 -19.27
N ASN A 241 -26.69 -20.21 -18.52
CA ASN A 241 -26.76 -20.07 -17.06
C ASN A 241 -27.34 -18.72 -16.63
N HIS A 242 -27.94 -17.95 -17.55
CA HIS A 242 -28.51 -16.66 -17.22
C HIS A 242 -29.73 -16.80 -16.32
N ASP A 243 -29.73 -16.08 -15.20
CA ASP A 243 -30.89 -15.89 -14.35
C ASP A 243 -31.01 -14.40 -13.98
N ALA A 244 -31.92 -13.70 -14.67
CA ALA A 244 -32.19 -12.28 -14.44
C ALA A 244 -32.70 -11.98 -13.03
N SER A 245 -33.23 -12.98 -12.30
CA SER A 245 -33.71 -12.80 -10.93
C SER A 245 -32.59 -12.55 -9.92
N LEU A 246 -31.34 -12.87 -10.29
CA LEU A 246 -30.14 -12.70 -9.47
C LEU A 246 -29.47 -11.34 -9.64
N LYS A 247 -29.88 -10.56 -10.65
CA LYS A 247 -29.29 -9.26 -10.97
C LYS A 247 -29.40 -8.28 -9.79
N ASN A 248 -28.34 -7.53 -9.54
CA ASN A 248 -28.26 -6.49 -8.50
C ASN A 248 -28.60 -6.99 -7.08
N LYS A 249 -28.47 -8.29 -6.82
CA LYS A 249 -28.65 -8.89 -5.49
C LYS A 249 -27.32 -9.39 -4.96
N ASN A 250 -27.13 -9.23 -3.65
CA ASN A 250 -25.99 -9.81 -2.98
C ASN A 250 -26.16 -11.32 -2.77
N PRO A 251 -25.05 -12.06 -2.55
CA PRO A 251 -25.09 -13.51 -2.40
C PRO A 251 -26.04 -14.02 -1.30
N ILE A 252 -26.16 -13.31 -0.18
CA ILE A 252 -27.05 -13.75 0.92
C ILE A 252 -28.53 -13.62 0.53
N THR A 253 -28.93 -12.54 -0.13
CA THR A 253 -30.32 -12.36 -0.58
C THR A 253 -30.71 -13.48 -1.55
N ILE A 254 -29.83 -13.79 -2.50
CA ILE A 254 -30.03 -14.88 -3.46
C ILE A 254 -30.16 -16.23 -2.73
N PHE A 255 -29.27 -16.49 -1.78
CA PHE A 255 -29.32 -17.73 -1.01
C PHE A 255 -30.61 -17.85 -0.19
N GLU A 256 -31.03 -16.79 0.49
CA GLU A 256 -32.25 -16.77 1.30
C GLU A 256 -33.52 -16.97 0.46
N GLU A 257 -33.61 -16.34 -0.72
CA GLU A 257 -34.72 -16.56 -1.65
C GLU A 257 -34.77 -18.02 -2.14
N LYS A 258 -33.62 -18.59 -2.51
CA LYS A 258 -33.50 -19.99 -2.92
C LYS A 258 -33.86 -20.95 -1.78
N ALA A 259 -33.33 -20.70 -0.59
CA ALA A 259 -33.62 -21.46 0.61
C ALA A 259 -35.11 -21.40 0.97
N GLN A 260 -35.72 -20.22 0.89
CA GLN A 260 -37.15 -20.05 1.14
C GLN A 260 -38.00 -20.80 0.11
N ALA A 261 -37.62 -20.79 -1.17
CA ALA A 261 -38.28 -21.59 -2.20
C ALA A 261 -38.15 -23.10 -1.92
N TYR A 262 -36.96 -23.56 -1.52
CA TYR A 262 -36.72 -24.95 -1.12
C TYR A 262 -37.60 -25.37 0.07
N LEU A 263 -37.68 -24.55 1.12
CA LEU A 263 -38.53 -24.83 2.29
C LEU A 263 -40.01 -24.86 1.90
N LYS A 264 -40.49 -23.92 1.08
CA LYS A 264 -41.88 -23.93 0.60
C LYS A 264 -42.23 -25.21 -0.17
N ALA A 265 -41.30 -25.73 -0.96
CA ALA A 265 -41.51 -26.92 -1.77
C ALA A 265 -41.39 -28.24 -0.97
N ASN A 266 -40.49 -28.32 0.01
CA ASN A 266 -40.13 -29.58 0.68
C ASN A 266 -40.55 -29.64 2.16
N HIS A 267 -40.73 -28.50 2.81
CA HIS A 267 -40.98 -28.35 4.26
C HIS A 267 -42.06 -27.29 4.53
N ALA A 268 -43.27 -27.52 4.03
CA ALA A 268 -44.38 -26.55 4.12
C ALA A 268 -44.61 -26.06 5.56
N GLY A 269 -44.71 -24.74 5.73
CA GLY A 269 -44.89 -24.08 7.04
C GLY A 269 -43.60 -23.79 7.80
N VAL A 270 -42.44 -24.27 7.33
CA VAL A 270 -41.13 -23.93 7.90
C VAL A 270 -40.60 -22.62 7.31
N THR A 271 -40.16 -21.71 8.17
CA THR A 271 -39.56 -20.43 7.77
C THR A 271 -38.03 -20.46 7.79
N LEU A 272 -37.37 -19.44 7.23
CA LEU A 272 -35.91 -19.30 7.37
C LEU A 272 -35.50 -19.11 8.83
N ASP A 273 -36.29 -18.37 9.62
CA ASP A 273 -36.00 -18.11 11.02
C ASP A 273 -36.22 -19.36 11.89
N ASP A 274 -37.14 -20.24 11.49
CA ASP A 274 -37.30 -21.55 12.11
C ASP A 274 -36.05 -22.43 11.95
N VAL A 275 -35.33 -22.31 10.82
CA VAL A 275 -34.08 -23.05 10.57
C VAL A 275 -32.90 -22.37 11.27
N ALA A 276 -32.81 -21.04 11.14
CA ALA A 276 -31.75 -20.26 11.75
C ALA A 276 -31.80 -20.29 13.29
N ASP A 277 -33.00 -20.39 13.88
CA ASP A 277 -33.33 -20.52 15.31
C ASP A 277 -32.20 -20.03 16.24
N VAL A 278 -32.04 -18.71 16.30
CA VAL A 278 -30.95 -18.04 17.04
C VAL A 278 -31.04 -18.21 18.56
N GLY A 279 -32.15 -18.78 19.03
CA GLY A 279 -32.47 -19.01 20.44
C GLY A 279 -32.88 -17.73 21.17
N GLU A 280 -33.82 -17.86 22.10
CA GLU A 280 -34.22 -16.80 23.01
C GLU A 280 -33.44 -16.93 24.32
N ILE A 281 -32.88 -15.82 24.83
CA ILE A 281 -32.22 -15.81 26.14
C ILE A 281 -33.26 -16.14 27.22
N VAL A 282 -32.94 -17.09 28.09
CA VAL A 282 -33.75 -17.35 29.28
C VAL A 282 -33.57 -16.17 30.25
N ALA A 283 -34.62 -15.35 30.35
CA ALA A 283 -34.65 -14.16 31.17
C ALA A 283 -34.68 -14.48 32.67
N ASP A 284 -33.98 -13.67 33.46
CA ASP A 284 -34.10 -13.60 34.92
C ASP A 284 -34.77 -12.28 35.30
N ASP A 285 -36.05 -12.36 35.66
CA ASP A 285 -36.87 -11.22 36.10
C ASP A 285 -37.19 -11.31 37.61
N SER A 286 -36.35 -12.01 38.38
CA SER A 286 -36.55 -12.17 39.82
C SER A 286 -36.50 -10.86 40.60
N GLY A 287 -35.94 -9.80 39.99
CA GLY A 287 -35.64 -8.53 40.66
C GLY A 287 -34.61 -8.68 41.77
N LEU A 288 -33.90 -9.82 41.82
CA LEU A 288 -32.92 -10.20 42.84
C LEU A 288 -31.51 -10.30 42.27
N LEU A 289 -30.54 -9.65 42.92
CA LEU A 289 -29.13 -9.88 42.65
C LEU A 289 -28.77 -11.33 43.02
N PRO A 290 -27.94 -12.01 42.20
CA PRO A 290 -27.57 -13.40 42.44
C PRO A 290 -26.80 -13.54 43.75
N ALA A 291 -27.06 -14.64 44.48
CA ALA A 291 -26.32 -14.97 45.69
C ALA A 291 -24.90 -15.50 45.38
N SER A 292 -24.71 -16.05 44.19
CA SER A 292 -23.44 -16.56 43.67
C SER A 292 -23.46 -16.56 42.14
N LEU A 293 -22.28 -16.69 41.53
CA LEU A 293 -22.17 -16.91 40.08
C LEU A 293 -22.86 -18.23 39.66
N PRO A 294 -23.29 -18.34 38.39
CA PRO A 294 -23.97 -19.54 37.86
C PRO A 294 -23.03 -20.74 37.64
N PHE A 295 -21.76 -20.61 37.99
CA PHE A 295 -20.72 -21.62 37.86
C PHE A 295 -19.75 -21.53 39.04
N ALA A 296 -18.98 -22.59 39.26
CA ALA A 296 -17.93 -22.58 40.28
C ALA A 296 -16.76 -21.72 39.78
N ALA A 297 -16.40 -20.68 40.53
CA ALA A 297 -15.34 -19.75 40.15
C ALA A 297 -14.35 -19.50 41.30
N THR A 298 -13.09 -19.31 40.94
CA THR A 298 -12.03 -18.87 41.86
C THR A 298 -11.45 -17.56 41.36
N THR A 299 -11.63 -16.47 42.10
CA THR A 299 -11.07 -15.15 41.76
C THR A 299 -9.54 -15.17 41.90
N THR A 300 -8.84 -14.75 40.84
CA THR A 300 -7.38 -14.60 40.79
C THR A 300 -6.95 -13.14 40.82
N GLY A 301 -7.79 -12.21 40.35
CA GLY A 301 -7.46 -10.79 40.26
C GLY A 301 -8.68 -9.87 40.28
N ARG A 302 -8.47 -8.60 40.62
CA ARG A 302 -9.51 -7.56 40.62
C ARG A 302 -8.92 -6.26 40.11
N TYR A 303 -9.60 -5.63 39.16
CA TYR A 303 -9.04 -4.51 38.40
C TYR A 303 -10.09 -3.41 38.21
N PRO A 304 -9.76 -2.13 38.45
CA PRO A 304 -10.65 -1.03 38.11
C PRO A 304 -10.75 -0.76 36.60
N SER A 305 -9.72 -1.10 35.82
CA SER A 305 -9.64 -0.88 34.37
C SER A 305 -8.89 -2.01 33.64
N VAL A 306 -9.02 -2.06 32.32
CA VAL A 306 -8.16 -2.90 31.45
C VAL A 306 -6.68 -2.50 31.56
N ASP A 307 -6.39 -1.20 31.67
CA ASP A 307 -5.02 -0.69 31.87
C ASP A 307 -4.38 -1.28 33.16
N ASP A 308 -5.13 -1.37 34.25
CA ASP A 308 -4.65 -1.95 35.52
C ASP A 308 -4.43 -3.46 35.44
N HIS A 309 -5.31 -4.16 34.72
CA HIS A 309 -5.16 -5.58 34.46
C HIS A 309 -3.86 -5.86 33.70
N ASP A 310 -3.63 -5.13 32.60
CA ASP A 310 -2.47 -5.32 31.72
C ASP A 310 -1.15 -4.90 32.37
N ALA A 311 -1.20 -4.04 33.39
CA ALA A 311 -0.04 -3.70 34.21
C ALA A 311 0.31 -4.80 35.23
N ALA A 312 -0.66 -5.60 35.65
CA ALA A 312 -0.51 -6.63 36.67
C ALA A 312 -0.27 -8.04 36.10
N ILE A 313 -0.77 -8.32 34.89
CA ILE A 313 -0.78 -9.65 34.28
C ILE A 313 -0.15 -9.60 32.89
N SER A 314 0.61 -10.64 32.53
CA SER A 314 1.26 -10.74 31.22
C SER A 314 0.29 -10.99 30.07
N THR A 315 -0.78 -11.75 30.30
CA THR A 315 -1.86 -12.02 29.33
C THR A 315 -2.80 -10.82 29.19
N ARG A 316 -2.35 -9.77 28.51
CA ARG A 316 -3.08 -8.51 28.25
C ARG A 316 -4.48 -8.65 27.66
N TRP A 317 -5.45 -7.93 28.22
CA TRP A 317 -6.77 -7.75 27.65
C TRP A 317 -6.82 -6.69 26.56
N ARG A 318 -5.99 -5.65 26.60
CA ARG A 318 -6.02 -4.63 25.55
C ARG A 318 -5.57 -5.21 24.22
N ARG A 319 -6.39 -4.96 23.21
CA ARG A 319 -6.09 -5.27 21.82
C ARG A 319 -5.89 -3.97 21.04
N MET A 320 -4.81 -3.87 20.30
CA MET A 320 -4.42 -2.70 19.53
C MET A 320 -4.66 -2.90 18.03
N ALA A 321 -5.01 -1.80 17.37
CA ALA A 321 -4.80 -1.62 15.94
C ALA A 321 -3.63 -0.64 15.73
N SER A 322 -2.79 -0.93 14.75
CA SER A 322 -1.64 -0.13 14.39
C SER A 322 -1.64 0.19 12.90
N VAL A 323 -1.24 1.40 12.54
CA VAL A 323 -0.96 1.77 11.15
C VAL A 323 0.44 2.35 11.10
N THR A 324 1.31 1.74 10.32
CA THR A 324 2.65 2.24 10.00
C THR A 324 2.71 2.61 8.54
N LEU A 325 3.56 3.58 8.23
CA LEU A 325 3.72 4.10 6.88
C LEU A 325 5.19 4.05 6.48
N GLU A 326 5.44 3.67 5.23
CA GLU A 326 6.75 3.57 4.61
C GLU A 326 6.73 4.34 3.28
N VAL A 327 7.82 5.02 2.93
CA VAL A 327 7.91 5.70 1.61
C VAL A 327 8.30 4.66 0.57
N ASP A 328 7.54 4.61 -0.51
CA ASP A 328 7.80 3.68 -1.59
C ASP A 328 9.20 3.94 -2.20
N ASP A 329 9.89 2.85 -2.54
CA ASP A 329 11.27 2.82 -3.08
C ASP A 329 12.39 3.41 -2.19
N CYS A 330 12.14 3.67 -0.90
CA CYS A 330 13.19 4.13 0.03
C CYS A 330 13.72 3.07 1.02
N GLY A 331 13.17 1.86 0.97
CA GLY A 331 13.57 0.72 1.80
C GLY A 331 13.19 0.86 3.29
N ASP A 332 13.21 -0.26 4.01
CA ASP A 332 12.67 -0.40 5.38
C ASP A 332 13.37 0.46 6.47
N THR A 333 14.51 1.10 6.20
CA THR A 333 15.35 1.72 7.25
C THR A 333 15.22 3.25 7.40
N ALA A 334 14.19 3.87 6.80
CA ALA A 334 14.00 5.31 6.78
C ALA A 334 12.71 5.78 7.49
N HIS A 335 12.62 5.64 8.83
CA HIS A 335 11.41 6.04 9.55
C HIS A 335 11.43 7.52 10.00
N VAL A 336 10.80 8.39 9.21
CA VAL A 336 10.33 9.72 9.67
C VAL A 336 8.82 9.91 9.42
N LEU A 337 8.10 8.85 9.04
CA LEU A 337 6.67 8.93 8.79
C LEU A 337 5.85 8.80 10.09
N PRO A 338 4.66 9.42 10.15
CA PRO A 338 3.73 9.21 11.25
C PRO A 338 3.29 7.76 11.36
N SER A 339 2.95 7.33 12.56
CA SER A 339 2.25 6.07 12.82
C SER A 339 1.20 6.27 13.89
N ALA A 340 0.22 5.37 13.94
CA ALA A 340 -0.80 5.37 14.97
C ALA A 340 -0.93 3.99 15.60
N GLN A 341 -1.18 3.98 16.91
CA GLN A 341 -1.54 2.79 17.67
C GLN A 341 -2.73 3.11 18.57
N VAL A 342 -3.89 2.50 18.31
CA VAL A 342 -5.15 2.81 19.01
C VAL A 342 -5.80 1.52 19.51
N PRO A 343 -6.31 1.47 20.75
CA PRO A 343 -7.04 0.30 21.24
C PRO A 343 -8.31 0.02 20.42
N LEU A 344 -8.57 -1.25 20.12
CA LEU A 344 -9.78 -1.68 19.39
C LEU A 344 -11.07 -1.28 20.09
N ALA A 345 -11.11 -1.35 21.42
CA ALA A 345 -12.27 -0.90 22.21
C ALA A 345 -12.62 0.56 21.93
N VAL A 346 -11.62 1.44 21.72
CA VAL A 346 -11.84 2.85 21.38
C VAL A 346 -12.34 2.99 19.94
N LEU A 347 -11.75 2.26 18.99
CA LEU A 347 -12.18 2.28 17.58
C LEU A 347 -13.60 1.72 17.37
N ALA A 348 -14.17 1.00 18.34
CA ALA A 348 -15.55 0.55 18.29
C ALA A 348 -16.56 1.72 18.29
N SER A 349 -16.22 2.87 18.89
CA SER A 349 -17.08 4.07 18.95
C SER A 349 -16.48 5.30 18.25
N SER A 350 -15.16 5.36 18.13
CA SER A 350 -14.40 6.42 17.46
C SER A 350 -13.94 6.04 16.05
N ARG A 351 -13.50 7.04 15.27
CA ARG A 351 -12.94 6.90 13.94
C ARG A 351 -11.46 7.31 13.93
N LEU A 352 -10.60 6.44 13.42
CA LEU A 352 -9.21 6.80 13.10
C LEU A 352 -9.09 7.14 11.62
N THR A 353 -8.74 8.39 11.34
CA THR A 353 -8.44 8.88 10.00
C THR A 353 -6.94 9.16 9.86
N PHE A 354 -6.45 9.10 8.64
CA PHE A 354 -5.15 9.64 8.30
C PHE A 354 -5.16 10.24 6.91
N GLY A 355 -4.34 11.26 6.71
CA GLY A 355 -4.38 12.07 5.51
C GLY A 355 -3.76 13.44 5.71
N THR A 356 -4.05 14.33 4.77
CA THR A 356 -3.56 15.71 4.81
C THR A 356 -4.32 16.55 5.84
N LEU A 357 -3.57 17.18 6.74
CA LEU A 357 -4.02 18.08 7.79
C LEU A 357 -3.52 19.50 7.48
N THR A 358 -4.25 20.52 7.95
CA THR A 358 -3.80 21.91 7.87
C THR A 358 -3.59 22.44 9.29
N ASP A 359 -2.36 22.83 9.62
CA ASP A 359 -2.01 23.42 10.92
C ASP A 359 -1.20 24.71 10.70
N GLY A 360 -1.71 25.85 11.19
CA GLY A 360 -1.03 27.15 11.09
C GLY A 360 -0.70 27.61 9.66
N GLY A 361 -1.50 27.20 8.66
CA GLY A 361 -1.26 27.50 7.23
C GLY A 361 -0.23 26.59 6.56
N GLN A 362 0.30 25.58 7.26
CA GLN A 362 1.18 24.55 6.72
C GLN A 362 0.40 23.26 6.47
N THR A 363 0.68 22.63 5.33
CA THR A 363 0.10 21.33 4.97
C THR A 363 0.92 20.22 5.61
N ARG A 364 0.28 19.42 6.46
CA ARG A 364 0.91 18.29 7.14
C ARG A 364 0.22 16.98 6.77
N PHE A 365 0.84 15.86 7.08
CA PHE A 365 0.24 14.55 6.99
C PHE A 365 0.37 13.83 8.33
N GLY A 366 -0.69 13.15 8.77
CA GLY A 366 -0.71 12.44 10.04
C GLY A 366 -2.06 11.81 10.34
N PHE A 367 -2.23 11.37 11.58
CA PHE A 367 -3.40 10.63 12.05
C PHE A 367 -4.30 11.52 12.92
N GLN A 368 -5.61 11.27 12.88
CA GLN A 368 -6.59 11.89 13.78
C GLN A 368 -7.57 10.83 14.31
N LEU A 369 -7.89 10.92 15.60
CA LEU A 369 -8.95 10.14 16.25
C LEU A 369 -10.10 11.09 16.56
N ASP A 370 -11.23 10.93 15.86
CA ASP A 370 -12.37 11.85 15.91
C ASP A 370 -11.94 13.33 15.74
N GLY A 371 -11.06 13.60 14.77
CA GLY A 371 -10.50 14.93 14.51
C GLY A 371 -9.38 15.40 15.44
N VAL A 372 -9.04 14.62 16.49
CA VAL A 372 -7.93 14.94 17.40
C VAL A 372 -6.65 14.28 16.92
N GLN A 373 -5.61 15.09 16.64
CA GLN A 373 -4.30 14.59 16.17
C GLN A 373 -3.75 13.47 17.07
N GLN A 374 -3.28 12.40 16.43
CA GLN A 374 -2.60 11.27 17.06
C GLN A 374 -1.13 11.24 16.64
N GLY A 375 -0.23 11.13 17.62
CA GLY A 375 1.20 11.02 17.37
C GLY A 375 1.81 12.23 16.66
N SER A 376 2.91 11.97 15.94
CA SER A 376 3.61 12.98 15.15
C SER A 376 2.90 13.27 13.82
N THR A 377 3.25 14.40 13.21
CA THR A 377 2.85 14.76 11.84
C THR A 377 4.09 15.10 11.05
N VAL A 378 4.05 14.91 9.73
CA VAL A 378 5.10 15.37 8.81
C VAL A 378 4.63 16.58 8.03
N THR A 379 5.49 17.58 7.85
CA THR A 379 5.19 18.75 7.02
C THR A 379 5.51 18.45 5.55
N LEU A 380 4.51 18.52 4.68
CA LEU A 380 4.66 18.25 3.26
C LEU A 380 5.42 19.40 2.57
N GLY A 381 6.31 19.05 1.65
CA GLY A 381 7.17 19.98 0.90
C GLY A 381 8.49 20.33 1.58
N SER A 382 8.64 20.05 2.89
CA SER A 382 9.89 20.30 3.63
C SER A 382 10.50 19.05 4.26
N GLN A 383 9.69 18.03 4.54
CA GLN A 383 10.18 16.81 5.16
C GLN A 383 11.06 16.03 4.18
N GLN A 384 12.32 15.78 4.56
CA GLN A 384 13.23 14.95 3.80
C GLN A 384 13.31 13.55 4.39
N VAL A 385 13.40 12.54 3.52
CA VAL A 385 13.52 11.12 3.83
C VAL A 385 14.78 10.60 3.15
N SER A 386 15.71 10.09 3.95
CA SER A 386 16.93 9.46 3.43
C SER A 386 16.62 8.02 3.04
N CYS A 387 16.92 7.64 1.80
CA CYS A 387 16.56 6.34 1.25
C CYS A 387 17.77 5.39 1.30
N THR A 388 17.53 4.08 1.25
CA THR A 388 18.59 3.05 1.35
C THR A 388 19.64 3.12 0.23
N ASP A 389 19.31 3.77 -0.89
CA ASP A 389 20.22 4.03 -2.00
C ASP A 389 21.16 5.25 -1.77
N GLY A 390 21.07 5.89 -0.60
CA GLY A 390 21.83 7.09 -0.25
C GLY A 390 21.24 8.40 -0.79
N SER A 391 20.13 8.33 -1.53
CA SER A 391 19.39 9.50 -1.97
C SER A 391 18.58 10.12 -0.83
N THR A 392 18.12 11.36 -1.03
CA THR A 392 17.19 12.01 -0.11
C THR A 392 16.01 12.53 -0.91
N ARG A 393 14.80 12.16 -0.49
CA ARG A 393 13.55 12.54 -1.14
C ARG A 393 12.76 13.50 -0.27
N THR A 394 12.19 14.53 -0.89
CA THR A 394 11.26 15.43 -0.21
C THR A 394 9.87 14.86 -0.29
N LEU A 395 9.22 14.64 0.85
CA LEU A 395 7.81 14.23 0.90
C LEU A 395 6.92 15.38 0.51
N GLY A 396 6.10 15.18 -0.52
CA GLY A 396 5.10 16.13 -1.00
C GLY A 396 3.72 15.47 -1.10
N ALA A 397 2.71 16.29 -1.39
CA ALA A 397 1.49 15.74 -1.95
C ALA A 397 1.84 15.05 -3.28
N GLY A 398 1.34 13.84 -3.51
CA GLY A 398 1.68 12.98 -4.64
C GLY A 398 2.80 11.98 -4.35
N SER A 399 3.49 12.06 -3.21
CA SER A 399 4.44 11.00 -2.83
C SER A 399 3.71 9.69 -2.57
N ARG A 400 4.28 8.56 -3.01
CA ARG A 400 3.73 7.23 -2.77
C ARG A 400 4.22 6.64 -1.46
N VAL A 401 3.31 6.01 -0.73
CA VAL A 401 3.60 5.33 0.53
C VAL A 401 2.90 3.99 0.61
N THR A 402 3.52 3.09 1.36
CA THR A 402 2.94 1.82 1.75
C THR A 402 2.41 1.94 3.17
N ALA A 403 1.13 1.61 3.37
CA ALA A 403 0.55 1.51 4.70
C ALA A 403 0.50 0.04 5.14
N THR A 404 1.07 -0.26 6.30
CA THR A 404 0.86 -1.55 6.96
C THR A 404 -0.14 -1.37 8.09
N VAL A 405 -1.31 -1.99 7.96
CA VAL A 405 -2.30 -2.09 9.03
C VAL A 405 -2.06 -3.38 9.79
N SER A 406 -2.07 -3.34 11.11
CA SER A 406 -1.87 -4.51 11.97
C SER A 406 -2.85 -4.53 13.14
N PHE A 407 -3.37 -5.71 13.45
CA PHE A 407 -4.24 -5.96 14.59
C PHE A 407 -3.62 -6.99 15.51
N ASP A 408 -3.64 -6.75 16.82
CA ASP A 408 -3.17 -7.73 17.79
C ASP A 408 -3.91 -9.06 17.59
N ASN A 409 -3.14 -10.15 17.54
CA ASN A 409 -3.69 -11.48 17.38
C ASN A 409 -4.42 -11.94 18.66
N ILE A 410 -5.32 -12.91 18.52
CA ILE A 410 -6.00 -13.57 19.65
C ILE A 410 -4.99 -14.21 20.62
N ASP A 411 -3.89 -14.72 20.12
CA ASP A 411 -2.74 -15.17 20.92
C ASP A 411 -1.68 -14.06 20.98
N GLN A 412 -1.25 -13.70 22.18
CA GLN A 412 -0.36 -12.57 22.41
C GLN A 412 1.07 -12.83 21.94
N ASP A 413 1.45 -14.10 21.84
CA ASP A 413 2.77 -14.51 21.35
C ASP A 413 2.76 -14.75 19.82
N SER A 414 1.58 -14.74 19.21
CA SER A 414 1.41 -14.90 17.77
C SER A 414 1.58 -13.58 17.02
N ALA A 415 2.09 -13.66 15.79
CA ALA A 415 2.25 -12.49 14.93
C ALA A 415 0.92 -11.77 14.72
N ALA A 416 0.97 -10.44 14.72
CA ALA A 416 -0.19 -9.59 14.44
C ALA A 416 -0.80 -9.93 13.07
N VAL A 417 -2.12 -9.78 12.98
CA VAL A 417 -2.84 -9.90 11.72
C VAL A 417 -2.60 -8.62 10.94
N SER A 418 -1.86 -8.69 9.84
CA SER A 418 -1.47 -7.51 9.08
C SER A 418 -1.84 -7.58 7.61
N ALA A 419 -2.00 -6.39 7.03
CA ALA A 419 -2.21 -6.17 5.62
C ALA A 419 -1.35 -4.99 5.15
N LYS A 420 -0.80 -5.11 3.94
CA LYS A 420 0.02 -4.07 3.30
C LYS A 420 -0.72 -3.48 2.12
N TYR A 421 -0.82 -2.16 2.11
CA TYR A 421 -1.47 -1.38 1.06
C TYR A 421 -0.39 -0.54 0.40
N ASP A 422 0.12 -1.02 -0.73
CA ASP A 422 1.19 -0.39 -1.49
C ASP A 422 0.64 0.72 -2.39
N ASN A 423 1.49 1.65 -2.84
CA ASN A 423 1.14 2.72 -3.78
C ASN A 423 0.01 3.67 -3.32
N LEU A 424 -0.15 3.88 -2.02
CA LEU A 424 -1.07 4.91 -1.54
C LEU A 424 -0.49 6.30 -1.80
N THR A 425 -1.30 7.20 -2.33
CA THR A 425 -0.86 8.57 -2.66
C THR A 425 -1.10 9.52 -1.47
N ILE A 426 -0.02 10.15 -0.97
CA ILE A 426 -0.13 11.26 -0.01
C ILE A 426 -0.92 12.41 -0.66
N GLY A 427 -2.02 12.79 -0.03
CA GLY A 427 -3.03 13.70 -0.60
C GLY A 427 -4.42 13.08 -0.48
N GLY A 428 -4.50 11.75 -0.53
CA GLY A 428 -5.70 10.98 -0.21
C GLY A 428 -6.14 11.12 1.24
N TYR A 429 -7.40 10.76 1.49
CA TYR A 429 -7.97 10.61 2.82
C TYR A 429 -8.28 9.15 3.09
N PHE A 430 -7.95 8.67 4.28
CA PHE A 430 -8.02 7.26 4.63
C PHE A 430 -8.70 7.06 5.99
N VAL A 431 -9.48 6.00 6.11
CA VAL A 431 -10.10 5.54 7.36
C VAL A 431 -9.68 4.11 7.63
N LEU A 432 -9.24 3.84 8.86
CA LEU A 432 -9.02 2.47 9.32
C LEU A 432 -10.37 1.78 9.58
N ALA A 433 -10.65 0.73 8.81
CA ALA A 433 -11.80 -0.13 9.04
C ALA A 433 -11.47 -1.21 10.05
N THR A 434 -12.37 -1.37 11.02
CA THR A 434 -12.35 -2.43 12.03
C THR A 434 -13.78 -2.88 12.29
N GLY A 435 -13.95 -4.03 12.93
CA GLY A 435 -15.25 -4.37 13.50
C GLY A 435 -15.70 -5.82 13.34
N ALA A 436 -14.81 -6.79 13.56
CA ALA A 436 -15.09 -8.23 13.48
C ALA A 436 -16.38 -8.69 14.21
N GLU A 437 -16.24 -9.25 15.39
CA GLU A 437 -17.36 -9.73 16.21
C GLU A 437 -18.11 -8.60 16.93
N VAL A 438 -17.59 -7.38 16.87
CA VAL A 438 -18.11 -6.20 17.59
C VAL A 438 -18.97 -5.28 16.72
N SER A 439 -19.09 -5.56 15.42
CA SER A 439 -19.88 -4.72 14.51
C SER A 439 -21.37 -4.84 14.77
N ASN A 440 -22.05 -3.70 14.83
CA ASN A 440 -23.50 -3.65 15.04
C ASN A 440 -24.13 -2.46 14.31
N TRP A 441 -25.47 -2.48 14.17
CA TRP A 441 -26.21 -1.45 13.45
C TRP A 441 -26.23 -0.09 14.18
N ASP A 442 -26.03 -0.07 15.50
CA ASP A 442 -25.94 1.19 16.24
C ASP A 442 -24.65 1.95 15.88
N GLN A 443 -23.54 1.26 15.63
CA GLN A 443 -22.32 1.89 15.07
C GLN A 443 -22.59 2.59 13.74
N VAL A 444 -23.29 1.91 12.82
CA VAL A 444 -23.64 2.46 11.50
C VAL A 444 -24.53 3.68 11.67
N LYS A 445 -25.54 3.57 12.54
CA LYS A 445 -26.45 4.68 12.85
C LYS A 445 -25.71 5.88 13.43
N ARG A 446 -24.82 5.68 14.42
CA ARG A 446 -24.03 6.78 15.01
C ARG A 446 -23.14 7.46 13.98
N ALA A 447 -22.48 6.72 13.09
CA ALA A 447 -21.68 7.31 12.03
C ALA A 447 -22.53 8.10 11.03
N TYR A 448 -23.70 7.58 10.64
CA TYR A 448 -24.63 8.27 9.75
C TYR A 448 -25.18 9.56 10.38
N THR A 449 -25.55 9.51 11.67
CA THR A 449 -25.99 10.69 12.43
C THR A 449 -24.89 11.76 12.46
N ARG A 450 -23.64 11.39 12.77
CA ARG A 450 -22.50 12.33 12.74
C ARG A 450 -22.26 12.94 11.36
N LEU A 451 -22.39 12.15 10.29
CA LEU A 451 -22.24 12.65 8.93
C LEU A 451 -23.36 13.62 8.54
N ASN A 452 -24.60 13.33 8.94
CA ASN A 452 -25.73 14.24 8.70
C ASN A 452 -25.57 15.55 9.47
N GLU A 453 -25.18 15.48 10.75
CA GLU A 453 -24.86 16.67 11.54
C GLU A 453 -23.71 17.47 10.91
N ALA A 454 -22.70 16.79 10.37
CA ALA A 454 -21.62 17.45 9.63
C ALA A 454 -22.10 18.12 8.34
N ASN A 455 -23.03 17.52 7.59
CA ASN A 455 -23.63 18.11 6.40
C ASN A 455 -24.42 19.39 6.74
N ASP A 456 -25.13 19.40 7.88
CA ASP A 456 -25.84 20.58 8.36
C ASP A 456 -24.87 21.67 8.86
N GLN A 457 -23.79 21.27 9.51
CA GLN A 457 -22.76 22.18 10.03
C GLN A 457 -21.91 22.82 8.92
N TYR A 458 -21.64 22.07 7.84
CA TYR A 458 -20.77 22.46 6.74
C TYR A 458 -21.50 22.31 5.40
N PRO A 459 -22.50 23.17 5.10
CA PRO A 459 -23.19 23.11 3.83
C PRO A 459 -22.20 23.35 2.68
N LEU A 460 -22.42 22.66 1.56
CA LEU A 460 -21.53 22.68 0.40
C LEU A 460 -22.19 23.37 -0.79
N VAL A 461 -21.40 24.14 -1.52
CA VAL A 461 -21.77 24.72 -2.81
C VAL A 461 -20.70 24.39 -3.85
N VAL A 462 -21.13 24.16 -5.09
CA VAL A 462 -20.24 23.83 -6.22
C VAL A 462 -20.23 24.99 -7.18
N ASP A 463 -19.04 25.45 -7.56
CA ASP A 463 -18.89 26.50 -8.57
C ASP A 463 -19.15 25.98 -10.00
N SER A 464 -19.14 26.88 -10.98
CA SER A 464 -19.32 26.49 -12.39
C SER A 464 -18.18 25.64 -12.96
N GLY A 465 -17.03 25.57 -12.28
CA GLY A 465 -15.87 24.75 -12.63
C GLY A 465 -15.85 23.38 -11.93
N GLY A 466 -16.83 23.08 -11.08
CA GLY A 466 -16.92 21.83 -10.33
C GLY A 466 -16.13 21.83 -9.00
N ALA A 467 -15.53 22.96 -8.61
CA ALA A 467 -14.83 23.06 -7.33
C ALA A 467 -15.85 23.21 -6.19
N VAL A 468 -15.59 22.48 -5.09
CA VAL A 468 -16.51 22.39 -3.94
C VAL A 468 -16.04 23.30 -2.82
N TYR A 469 -16.93 24.17 -2.35
CA TYR A 469 -16.69 25.14 -1.28
C TYR A 469 -17.61 24.86 -0.09
N VAL A 470 -17.14 25.21 1.12
CA VAL A 470 -17.97 25.28 2.31
C VAL A 470 -18.72 26.62 2.27
N ASP A 471 -20.03 26.56 2.08
CA ASP A 471 -20.95 27.70 2.01
C ASP A 471 -21.13 28.28 3.42
N ARG A 472 -20.39 29.33 3.73
CA ARG A 472 -20.32 29.82 5.12
C ARG A 472 -21.58 30.57 5.54
N ASN A 473 -22.36 31.06 4.58
CA ASN A 473 -23.54 31.88 4.83
C ASN A 473 -24.87 31.15 4.49
N GLY A 474 -24.80 29.97 3.89
CA GLY A 474 -25.93 29.09 3.60
C GLY A 474 -26.83 29.62 2.48
N ASN A 475 -26.31 30.45 1.57
CA ASN A 475 -27.10 31.07 0.50
C ASN A 475 -27.16 30.24 -0.79
N GLY A 476 -26.41 29.14 -0.88
CA GLY A 476 -26.35 28.27 -2.04
C GLY A 476 -25.56 28.85 -3.23
N ALA A 477 -24.71 29.84 -3.00
CA ALA A 477 -23.83 30.46 -4.00
C ALA A 477 -22.39 30.59 -3.48
N VAL A 478 -21.42 30.58 -4.39
CA VAL A 478 -20.00 30.74 -4.03
C VAL A 478 -19.68 32.22 -3.84
N ASP A 479 -19.32 32.61 -2.61
CA ASP A 479 -19.04 33.98 -2.22
C ASP A 479 -17.58 34.21 -1.79
N THR A 480 -17.17 35.49 -1.65
CA THR A 480 -15.81 35.89 -1.23
C THR A 480 -15.41 35.41 0.18
N GLY A 481 -16.34 34.85 0.96
CA GLY A 481 -16.10 34.28 2.29
C GLY A 481 -16.03 32.76 2.34
N ASP A 482 -16.33 32.07 1.24
CA ASP A 482 -16.37 30.61 1.20
C ASP A 482 -14.99 30.03 1.00
N THR A 483 -14.74 28.92 1.69
CA THR A 483 -13.43 28.26 1.65
C THR A 483 -13.57 26.98 0.85
N LEU A 484 -12.67 26.78 -0.11
CA LEU A 484 -12.57 25.52 -0.84
C LEU A 484 -12.49 24.36 0.16
N LEU A 485 -13.29 23.31 -0.03
CA LEU A 485 -13.33 22.16 0.88
C LEU A 485 -11.91 21.60 1.11
N GLY A 486 -11.11 21.52 0.04
CA GLY A 486 -9.69 21.15 0.08
C GLY A 486 -8.87 21.87 1.15
N ASN A 487 -9.18 23.13 1.42
CA ASN A 487 -8.48 24.03 2.35
C ASN A 487 -9.17 24.15 3.73
N HIS A 488 -10.31 23.50 3.93
CA HIS A 488 -11.07 23.54 5.18
C HIS A 488 -10.96 22.21 5.94
N ALA A 489 -9.86 22.04 6.70
CA ALA A 489 -9.51 20.76 7.35
C ALA A 489 -10.62 20.15 8.22
N GLN A 490 -11.34 20.97 9.01
CA GLN A 490 -12.41 20.48 9.89
C GLN A 490 -13.60 19.91 9.10
N ALA A 491 -14.12 20.65 8.12
CA ALA A 491 -15.15 20.19 7.19
C ALA A 491 -14.72 18.94 6.40
N ARG A 492 -13.46 18.85 5.94
CA ARG A 492 -12.94 17.64 5.29
C ARG A 492 -12.95 16.42 6.21
N GLU A 493 -12.44 16.54 7.42
CA GLU A 493 -12.46 15.45 8.40
C GLU A 493 -13.90 15.05 8.74
N ALA A 494 -14.79 16.02 8.91
CA ALA A 494 -16.19 15.75 9.24
C ALA A 494 -16.95 15.09 8.09
N LEU A 495 -16.81 15.59 6.85
CA LEU A 495 -17.57 15.17 5.67
C LEU A 495 -16.91 14.01 4.93
N VAL A 496 -15.66 14.14 4.49
CA VAL A 496 -14.95 13.08 3.74
C VAL A 496 -14.60 11.93 4.67
N GLY A 497 -14.00 12.22 5.83
CA GLY A 497 -13.78 11.21 6.86
C GLY A 497 -15.10 10.59 7.37
N GLY A 498 -16.18 11.37 7.41
CA GLY A 498 -17.52 10.90 7.78
C GLY A 498 -18.11 9.91 6.79
N LEU A 499 -18.05 10.24 5.51
CA LEU A 499 -18.47 9.38 4.41
C LEU A 499 -17.74 8.04 4.44
N LEU A 500 -16.41 8.08 4.58
CA LEU A 500 -15.59 6.87 4.67
C LEU A 500 -15.90 6.04 5.93
N ASP A 501 -16.18 6.66 7.09
CA ASP A 501 -16.59 5.94 8.31
C ASP A 501 -17.96 5.27 8.20
N VAL A 502 -18.93 5.95 7.57
CA VAL A 502 -20.24 5.36 7.29
C VAL A 502 -20.09 4.14 6.38
N ALA A 503 -19.35 4.27 5.27
CA ALA A 503 -19.09 3.17 4.37
C ALA A 503 -18.36 2.01 5.07
N SER A 504 -17.35 2.32 5.89
CA SER A 504 -16.57 1.34 6.66
C SER A 504 -17.45 0.51 7.59
N ARG A 505 -18.23 1.19 8.45
CA ARG A 505 -19.12 0.52 9.42
C ARG A 505 -20.23 -0.25 8.72
N LEU A 506 -20.80 0.30 7.64
CA LEU A 506 -21.84 -0.36 6.86
C LEU A 506 -21.31 -1.64 6.18
N TYR A 507 -20.11 -1.58 5.59
CA TYR A 507 -19.46 -2.73 4.97
C TYR A 507 -19.25 -3.85 5.98
N VAL A 508 -18.53 -3.57 7.07
CA VAL A 508 -18.14 -4.62 8.03
C VAL A 508 -19.38 -5.24 8.67
N ARG A 509 -20.40 -4.43 9.00
CA ARG A 509 -21.66 -4.94 9.56
C ARG A 509 -22.46 -5.77 8.55
N SER A 510 -22.56 -5.33 7.30
CA SER A 510 -23.34 -6.04 6.26
C SER A 510 -22.69 -7.37 5.89
N LEU A 511 -21.36 -7.41 5.83
CA LEU A 511 -20.60 -8.63 5.68
C LEU A 511 -20.86 -9.60 6.83
N LYS A 512 -20.70 -9.15 8.09
CA LYS A 512 -20.93 -9.99 9.27
C LYS A 512 -22.33 -10.56 9.28
N HIS A 513 -23.34 -9.73 8.98
CA HIS A 513 -24.72 -10.17 8.85
C HIS A 513 -24.88 -11.27 7.78
N SER A 514 -24.26 -11.10 6.61
CA SER A 514 -24.33 -12.07 5.52
C SER A 514 -23.69 -13.42 5.89
N VAL A 515 -22.53 -13.39 6.54
CA VAL A 515 -21.82 -14.59 7.01
C VAL A 515 -22.60 -15.29 8.12
N ASP A 516 -23.08 -14.54 9.12
CA ASP A 516 -23.87 -15.09 10.23
C ASP A 516 -25.16 -15.74 9.73
N ARG A 517 -25.90 -15.06 8.83
CA ARG A 517 -27.14 -15.60 8.25
C ARG A 517 -26.87 -16.86 7.44
N TYR A 518 -25.87 -16.84 6.57
CA TYR A 518 -25.51 -18.02 5.77
C TYR A 518 -25.15 -19.20 6.66
N THR A 519 -24.23 -19.00 7.62
CA THR A 519 -23.75 -20.08 8.49
C THR A 519 -24.84 -20.61 9.44
N LEU A 520 -25.73 -19.76 9.96
CA LEU A 520 -26.87 -20.20 10.75
C LEU A 520 -27.84 -21.06 9.93
N LEU A 521 -28.13 -20.68 8.69
CA LEU A 521 -29.02 -21.44 7.81
C LEU A 521 -28.40 -22.77 7.36
N THR A 522 -27.08 -22.82 7.16
CA THR A 522 -26.39 -24.05 6.72
C THR A 522 -25.84 -24.91 7.87
N ASN A 523 -26.23 -24.66 9.12
CA ASN A 523 -25.73 -25.30 10.33
C ASN A 523 -24.19 -25.28 10.52
N HIS A 524 -23.57 -24.17 10.19
CA HIS A 524 -22.14 -23.94 10.35
C HIS A 524 -21.87 -22.87 11.41
N ILE A 525 -20.63 -22.83 11.90
CA ILE A 525 -20.10 -21.77 12.75
C ILE A 525 -18.82 -21.23 12.10
N ASP A 526 -18.80 -19.93 11.79
CA ASP A 526 -17.58 -19.25 11.38
C ASP A 526 -16.86 -18.69 12.60
N LEU A 527 -15.54 -18.86 12.65
CA LEU A 527 -14.70 -18.42 13.76
C LEU A 527 -13.85 -17.23 13.32
N LEU A 528 -14.48 -16.09 13.08
CA LEU A 528 -13.80 -14.85 12.72
C LEU A 528 -12.91 -14.37 13.87
N GLN A 529 -11.60 -14.27 13.64
CA GLN A 529 -10.62 -13.87 14.67
C GLN A 529 -10.32 -12.38 14.60
N SER A 530 -10.14 -11.85 13.40
CA SER A 530 -9.87 -10.44 13.13
C SER A 530 -10.35 -10.07 11.73
N SER A 531 -10.80 -8.84 11.55
CA SER A 531 -11.16 -8.26 10.27
C SER A 531 -10.87 -6.76 10.27
N GLY A 532 -10.18 -6.28 9.25
CA GLY A 532 -9.98 -4.85 9.06
C GLY A 532 -9.28 -4.50 7.76
N GLY A 533 -9.10 -3.21 7.54
CA GLY A 533 -8.47 -2.69 6.33
C GLY A 533 -8.58 -1.19 6.19
N ILE A 534 -8.52 -0.68 4.97
CA ILE A 534 -8.52 0.75 4.69
C ILE A 534 -9.67 1.09 3.73
N LEU A 535 -10.39 2.16 4.05
CA LEU A 535 -11.22 2.86 3.07
C LEU A 535 -10.53 4.16 2.69
N SER A 536 -10.58 4.51 1.41
CA SER A 536 -9.85 5.67 0.93
C SER A 536 -10.55 6.43 -0.19
N THR A 537 -10.17 7.69 -0.34
CA THR A 537 -10.30 8.41 -1.60
C THR A 537 -9.07 8.11 -2.44
N ALA A 538 -9.22 7.39 -3.55
CA ALA A 538 -8.12 7.13 -4.47
C ALA A 538 -7.64 8.44 -5.11
N GLN A 539 -6.32 8.58 -5.27
CA GLN A 539 -5.71 9.72 -5.94
C GLN A 539 -4.58 9.28 -6.86
N ALA A 540 -4.64 9.70 -8.13
CA ALA A 540 -3.57 9.61 -9.10
C ALA A 540 -2.60 10.76 -8.86
N ALA A 541 -1.30 10.50 -8.85
CA ALA A 541 -0.29 11.54 -9.00
C ALA A 541 0.30 11.47 -10.42
N HIS A 542 0.35 12.61 -11.10
CA HIS A 542 1.00 12.75 -12.41
C HIS A 542 2.41 13.29 -12.21
N TYR A 543 3.40 12.64 -12.84
CA TYR A 543 4.82 12.93 -12.63
C TYR A 543 5.50 13.44 -13.90
N LEU A 544 6.41 14.41 -13.73
CA LEU A 544 7.35 14.87 -14.74
C LEU A 544 8.75 14.50 -14.24
N GLY A 545 9.27 13.37 -14.72
CA GLY A 545 10.42 12.72 -14.09
C GLY A 545 10.04 12.15 -12.73
N GLU A 546 10.82 12.47 -11.69
CA GLU A 546 10.57 12.03 -10.30
C GLU A 546 9.69 13.01 -9.51
N THR A 547 9.27 14.13 -10.11
CA THR A 547 8.50 15.18 -9.43
C THR A 547 7.03 15.08 -9.82
N SER A 548 6.15 14.95 -8.83
CA SER A 548 4.70 15.05 -9.06
C SER A 548 4.35 16.49 -9.41
N PHE A 549 3.68 16.71 -10.54
CA PHE A 549 3.21 18.02 -10.98
C PHE A 549 1.69 18.19 -10.89
N GLY A 550 0.95 17.11 -10.61
CA GLY A 550 -0.51 17.15 -10.44
C GLY A 550 -1.04 15.95 -9.66
N ILE A 551 -2.21 16.12 -9.04
CA ILE A 551 -2.93 15.05 -8.34
C ILE A 551 -4.40 15.10 -8.78
N ALA A 552 -4.95 13.97 -9.21
CA ALA A 552 -6.34 13.84 -9.64
C ALA A 552 -7.09 12.83 -8.75
N PRO A 553 -8.36 13.07 -8.41
CA PRO A 553 -9.19 12.05 -7.75
C PRO A 553 -9.44 10.85 -8.68
N GLU A 554 -9.22 9.63 -8.19
CA GLU A 554 -9.49 8.38 -8.92
C GLU A 554 -10.76 7.66 -8.44
N GLY A 555 -11.37 8.12 -7.33
CA GLY A 555 -12.63 7.57 -6.81
C GLY A 555 -12.59 7.17 -5.34
N LEU A 556 -13.47 6.27 -4.95
CA LEU A 556 -13.63 5.78 -3.58
C LEU A 556 -13.33 4.27 -3.55
N LEU A 557 -12.53 3.83 -2.58
CA LEU A 557 -12.09 2.45 -2.47
C LEU A 557 -12.46 1.86 -1.10
N ILE A 558 -12.87 0.59 -1.12
CA ILE A 558 -12.92 -0.28 0.05
C ILE A 558 -11.91 -1.38 -0.22
N ASP A 559 -10.96 -1.56 0.69
CA ASP A 559 -10.04 -2.68 0.63
C ASP A 559 -9.86 -3.29 2.03
N LEU A 560 -10.45 -4.47 2.23
CA LEU A 560 -10.31 -5.25 3.47
C LEU A 560 -9.42 -6.47 3.24
N GLN A 561 -8.12 -6.29 3.43
CA GLN A 561 -7.17 -7.38 3.25
C GLN A 561 -6.91 -8.18 4.55
N ALA A 562 -7.14 -7.60 5.73
CA ALA A 562 -6.81 -8.25 7.01
C ALA A 562 -8.01 -9.07 7.54
N TYR A 563 -8.48 -10.07 6.79
CA TYR A 563 -9.54 -11.00 7.21
C TYR A 563 -8.96 -12.34 7.66
N GLN A 564 -8.96 -12.63 8.97
CA GLN A 564 -8.46 -13.89 9.51
C GLN A 564 -9.57 -14.67 10.22
N THR A 565 -9.73 -15.94 9.83
CA THR A 565 -10.66 -16.89 10.44
C THR A 565 -9.91 -18.08 11.04
N GLY A 566 -10.35 -18.56 12.20
CA GLY A 566 -9.96 -19.85 12.77
C GLY A 566 -10.54 -21.04 12.00
N GLY A 567 -11.36 -20.76 10.98
CA GLY A 567 -12.04 -21.72 10.12
C GLY A 567 -13.54 -21.75 10.36
N THR A 568 -14.25 -22.30 9.37
CA THR A 568 -15.68 -22.56 9.48
C THR A 568 -15.91 -24.06 9.74
N TYR A 569 -16.74 -24.39 10.72
CA TYR A 569 -16.99 -25.77 11.18
C TYR A 569 -18.48 -26.10 11.14
N LYS A 570 -18.80 -27.39 11.01
CA LYS A 570 -20.17 -27.88 11.17
C LYS A 570 -20.56 -27.92 12.64
N ARG A 571 -21.74 -27.46 13.04
CA ARG A 571 -22.14 -27.42 14.47
C ARG A 571 -22.37 -28.81 15.06
N GLU A 572 -22.72 -29.78 14.21
CA GLU A 572 -23.04 -31.17 14.60
C GLU A 572 -21.84 -32.14 14.60
N THR A 573 -20.66 -31.69 14.15
CA THR A 573 -19.44 -32.52 14.12
C THR A 573 -18.20 -31.70 14.48
N VAL A 574 -17.02 -32.33 14.55
CA VAL A 574 -15.74 -31.63 14.66
C VAL A 574 -15.11 -31.30 13.28
N SER A 575 -15.83 -31.59 12.19
CA SER A 575 -15.33 -31.42 10.83
C SER A 575 -15.51 -29.99 10.34
N ARG A 576 -14.59 -29.55 9.47
CA ARG A 576 -14.71 -28.28 8.75
C ARG A 576 -15.96 -28.26 7.87
N ALA A 577 -16.50 -27.08 7.66
CA ALA A 577 -17.57 -26.84 6.69
C ALA A 577 -17.05 -27.14 5.26
N PRO A 578 -17.95 -27.47 4.31
CA PRO A 578 -17.56 -27.67 2.92
C PRO A 578 -16.92 -26.42 2.31
N SER A 579 -16.02 -26.60 1.34
CA SER A 579 -15.37 -25.52 0.59
C SER A 579 -16.31 -24.48 -0.03
N SER A 580 -17.55 -24.87 -0.33
CA SER A 580 -18.58 -23.93 -0.82
C SER A 580 -18.91 -22.82 0.18
N THR A 581 -18.77 -23.08 1.48
CA THR A 581 -18.95 -22.07 2.53
C THR A 581 -17.84 -21.03 2.49
N PHE A 582 -16.59 -21.48 2.34
CA PHE A 582 -15.44 -20.58 2.18
C PHE A 582 -15.59 -19.70 0.94
N LEU A 583 -15.97 -20.29 -0.20
CA LEU A 583 -16.24 -19.55 -1.43
C LEU A 583 -17.36 -18.53 -1.26
N PHE A 584 -18.46 -18.91 -0.60
CA PHE A 584 -19.58 -18.00 -0.35
C PHE A 584 -19.14 -16.77 0.44
N VAL A 585 -18.33 -16.94 1.50
CA VAL A 585 -17.78 -15.83 2.28
C VAL A 585 -16.91 -14.91 1.42
N GLY A 586 -16.03 -15.47 0.58
CA GLY A 586 -15.23 -14.69 -0.38
C GLY A 586 -16.09 -13.89 -1.37
N HIS A 587 -17.18 -14.48 -1.85
CA HIS A 587 -18.11 -13.78 -2.73
C HIS A 587 -18.88 -12.69 -1.99
N ALA A 588 -19.28 -12.94 -0.74
CA ALA A 588 -19.92 -11.92 0.07
C ALA A 588 -18.97 -10.74 0.30
N LEU A 589 -17.70 -10.99 0.64
CA LEU A 589 -16.66 -9.96 0.78
C LEU A 589 -16.61 -9.03 -0.44
N SER A 590 -16.42 -9.59 -1.64
CA SER A 590 -16.30 -8.75 -2.84
C SER A 590 -17.63 -8.14 -3.29
N ALA A 591 -18.78 -8.78 -3.04
CA ALA A 591 -20.07 -8.21 -3.41
C ALA A 591 -20.39 -6.95 -2.59
N HIS A 592 -20.05 -6.95 -1.29
CA HIS A 592 -20.31 -5.79 -0.43
C HIS A 592 -19.46 -4.56 -0.78
N GLU A 593 -18.32 -4.73 -1.47
CA GLU A 593 -17.43 -3.62 -1.85
C GLU A 593 -18.16 -2.61 -2.76
N HIS A 594 -18.87 -3.10 -3.78
CA HIS A 594 -19.64 -2.21 -4.65
C HIS A 594 -21.00 -1.84 -4.06
N GLU A 595 -21.67 -2.77 -3.38
CA GLU A 595 -23.01 -2.55 -2.82
C GLU A 595 -23.03 -1.40 -1.82
N VAL A 596 -21.99 -1.31 -0.98
CA VAL A 596 -21.87 -0.23 0.01
C VAL A 596 -21.72 1.13 -0.66
N TRP A 597 -20.87 1.24 -1.69
CA TRP A 597 -20.71 2.49 -2.41
C TRP A 597 -21.99 2.90 -3.14
N GLN A 598 -22.68 1.96 -3.76
CA GLN A 598 -23.99 2.22 -4.38
C GLN A 598 -25.02 2.71 -3.35
N LYS A 599 -25.08 2.09 -2.17
CA LYS A 599 -26.00 2.49 -1.10
C LYS A 599 -25.69 3.87 -0.51
N VAL A 600 -24.41 4.17 -0.31
CA VAL A 600 -23.98 5.40 0.36
C VAL A 600 -23.96 6.59 -0.59
N THR A 601 -23.59 6.39 -1.85
CA THR A 601 -23.40 7.48 -2.83
C THR A 601 -24.51 7.58 -3.88
N GLY A 602 -25.26 6.50 -4.12
CA GLY A 602 -26.19 6.38 -5.24
C GLY A 602 -25.51 6.25 -6.62
N LEU A 603 -24.18 6.15 -6.66
CA LEU A 603 -23.40 6.01 -7.88
C LEU A 603 -23.09 4.54 -8.16
N ASP A 604 -22.91 4.20 -9.44
CA ASP A 604 -22.44 2.88 -9.82
C ASP A 604 -21.03 2.64 -9.26
N ALA A 605 -20.82 1.43 -8.74
CA ALA A 605 -19.56 0.97 -8.22
C ALA A 605 -19.25 -0.43 -8.76
N ILE A 606 -17.98 -0.79 -8.75
CA ILE A 606 -17.50 -2.08 -9.23
C ILE A 606 -16.64 -2.77 -8.16
N SER A 607 -16.71 -4.08 -8.16
CA SER A 607 -15.83 -4.98 -7.42
C SER A 607 -15.40 -6.12 -8.35
N THR A 608 -14.55 -7.04 -7.90
CA THR A 608 -14.15 -8.20 -8.71
C THR A 608 -15.35 -8.96 -9.27
N LEU A 609 -16.36 -9.23 -8.44
CA LEU A 609 -17.57 -9.95 -8.86
C LEU A 609 -18.44 -9.14 -9.83
N ARG A 610 -18.59 -7.84 -9.58
CA ARG A 610 -19.32 -6.97 -10.50
C ARG A 610 -18.59 -6.87 -11.83
N GLY A 611 -17.25 -6.85 -11.82
CA GLY A 611 -16.42 -6.91 -13.01
C GLY A 611 -16.61 -8.20 -13.83
N PHE A 612 -16.78 -9.35 -13.17
CA PHE A 612 -17.12 -10.59 -13.87
C PHE A 612 -18.49 -10.48 -14.55
N GLN A 613 -19.52 -10.03 -13.83
CA GLN A 613 -20.86 -9.85 -14.38
C GLN A 613 -20.87 -8.88 -15.57
N THR A 614 -20.18 -7.75 -15.44
CA THR A 614 -20.04 -6.74 -16.50
C THR A 614 -19.38 -7.34 -17.74
N SER A 615 -18.22 -7.98 -17.60
CA SER A 615 -17.50 -8.57 -18.75
C SER A 615 -18.32 -9.67 -19.43
N LEU A 616 -18.98 -10.54 -18.64
CA LEU A 616 -19.85 -11.58 -19.19
C LEU A 616 -21.08 -11.01 -19.89
N SER A 617 -21.68 -9.93 -19.38
CA SER A 617 -22.80 -9.24 -20.04
C SER A 617 -22.44 -8.67 -21.41
N GLN A 618 -21.15 -8.38 -21.63
CA GLN A 618 -20.58 -7.92 -22.90
C GLN A 618 -20.29 -9.08 -23.88
N GLY A 619 -20.69 -10.30 -23.54
CA GLY A 619 -20.51 -11.49 -24.38
C GLY A 619 -19.13 -12.14 -24.27
N HIS A 620 -18.33 -11.74 -23.28
CA HIS A 620 -17.05 -12.39 -22.98
C HIS A 620 -17.26 -13.67 -22.16
N SER A 621 -16.24 -14.52 -22.11
CA SER A 621 -16.25 -15.81 -21.40
C SER A 621 -15.48 -15.74 -20.09
N LEU A 622 -15.86 -16.56 -19.10
CA LEU A 622 -15.07 -16.75 -17.89
C LEU A 622 -14.05 -17.86 -18.13
N LEU A 623 -12.78 -17.59 -17.86
CA LEU A 623 -11.67 -18.53 -17.97
C LEU A 623 -11.30 -19.05 -16.59
N THR A 624 -11.15 -20.37 -16.46
CA THR A 624 -10.67 -21.04 -15.23
C THR A 624 -9.36 -21.75 -15.54
N LEU A 625 -8.28 -21.27 -14.94
CA LEU A 625 -6.92 -21.73 -15.14
C LEU A 625 -6.47 -22.54 -13.92
N LYS A 626 -6.76 -23.84 -13.93
CA LYS A 626 -6.25 -24.80 -12.93
C LYS A 626 -5.51 -25.93 -13.63
N ARG A 627 -4.19 -26.01 -13.43
CA ARG A 627 -3.36 -27.08 -13.96
C ARG A 627 -3.59 -28.36 -13.17
N SER A 628 -3.67 -29.49 -13.86
CA SER A 628 -3.52 -30.82 -13.26
C SER A 628 -2.29 -31.52 -13.83
N THR A 629 -1.98 -32.73 -13.36
CA THR A 629 -0.90 -33.54 -13.91
C THR A 629 -1.11 -33.95 -15.37
N SER A 630 -2.37 -33.91 -15.86
CA SER A 630 -2.74 -34.36 -17.21
C SER A 630 -3.37 -33.28 -18.09
N VAL A 631 -3.77 -32.13 -17.53
CA VAL A 631 -4.48 -31.07 -18.25
C VAL A 631 -3.88 -29.71 -17.90
N ASP A 632 -3.56 -28.94 -18.93
CA ASP A 632 -3.17 -27.53 -18.83
C ASP A 632 -4.16 -26.65 -19.63
N PRO A 633 -5.01 -25.85 -18.96
CA PRO A 633 -5.95 -24.93 -19.63
C PRO A 633 -5.31 -23.67 -20.20
N LEU A 634 -4.04 -23.34 -19.87
CA LEU A 634 -3.43 -22.09 -20.32
C LEU A 634 -3.36 -21.93 -21.85
N PRO A 635 -3.04 -22.97 -22.66
CA PRO A 635 -3.07 -22.87 -24.11
C PRO A 635 -4.43 -22.42 -24.68
N ALA A 636 -5.54 -22.92 -24.14
CA ALA A 636 -6.87 -22.52 -24.59
C ALA A 636 -7.23 -21.09 -24.17
N ALA A 637 -6.75 -20.64 -23.01
CA ALA A 637 -6.92 -19.26 -22.58
C ALA A 637 -6.10 -18.26 -23.40
N LEU A 638 -4.89 -18.64 -23.82
CA LEU A 638 -4.08 -17.85 -24.75
C LEU A 638 -4.83 -17.62 -26.07
N ASP A 639 -5.49 -18.65 -26.60
CA ASP A 639 -6.36 -18.51 -27.77
C ASP A 639 -7.55 -17.55 -27.52
N ALA A 640 -8.18 -17.61 -26.35
CA ALA A 640 -9.26 -16.71 -25.95
C ALA A 640 -8.77 -15.25 -25.81
N TRP A 641 -7.51 -15.05 -25.43
CA TRP A 641 -6.82 -13.76 -25.41
C TRP A 641 -6.23 -13.35 -26.78
N ARG A 642 -6.58 -14.08 -27.85
CA ARG A 642 -6.14 -13.85 -29.24
C ARG A 642 -4.65 -14.04 -29.49
N PHE A 643 -3.96 -14.78 -28.64
CA PHE A 643 -2.62 -15.26 -28.94
C PHE A 643 -2.68 -16.48 -29.85
N LYS A 644 -1.82 -16.52 -30.87
CA LYS A 644 -1.76 -17.57 -31.90
C LYS A 644 -0.34 -18.10 -32.01
N SER A 645 -0.18 -19.38 -32.33
CA SER A 645 1.13 -20.02 -32.57
C SER A 645 1.75 -19.66 -33.91
N THR A 646 1.03 -18.90 -34.74
CA THR A 646 1.50 -18.36 -36.00
C THR A 646 1.33 -16.84 -36.01
N PRO A 647 2.25 -16.10 -36.65
CA PRO A 647 2.10 -14.67 -36.86
C PRO A 647 0.79 -14.32 -37.58
N PRO A 648 0.23 -13.12 -37.35
CA PRO A 648 -0.94 -12.63 -38.09
C PRO A 648 -0.67 -12.54 -39.60
N ALA A 649 -1.73 -12.58 -40.39
CA ALA A 649 -1.63 -12.45 -41.84
C ALA A 649 -1.01 -11.09 -42.24
N GLY A 650 -0.15 -11.09 -43.25
CA GLY A 650 0.57 -9.90 -43.68
C GLY A 650 1.91 -9.69 -42.97
N TYR A 651 2.31 -10.55 -42.02
CA TYR A 651 3.65 -10.53 -41.44
C TYR A 651 4.54 -11.60 -42.07
N THR A 652 5.70 -11.17 -42.60
CA THR A 652 6.70 -12.05 -43.22
C THR A 652 7.99 -11.99 -42.41
N PRO A 653 8.60 -13.12 -42.06
CA PRO A 653 9.86 -13.08 -41.33
C PRO A 653 10.95 -12.55 -42.27
N ARG A 654 11.68 -11.54 -41.80
CA ARG A 654 12.84 -10.96 -42.49
C ARG A 654 14.09 -11.19 -41.69
N GLU A 655 15.17 -11.48 -42.40
CA GLU A 655 16.50 -11.62 -41.84
C GLU A 655 17.34 -10.43 -42.29
N TYR A 656 17.88 -9.69 -41.33
CA TYR A 656 18.80 -8.58 -41.56
C TYR A 656 20.18 -8.96 -41.03
N THR A 657 21.24 -8.42 -41.62
CA THR A 657 22.59 -8.55 -41.05
C THR A 657 22.98 -7.22 -40.44
N LEU A 658 23.14 -7.18 -39.11
CA LEU A 658 23.61 -6.01 -38.36
C LEU A 658 24.87 -6.40 -37.60
N PHE A 659 25.97 -5.66 -37.83
CA PHE A 659 27.27 -5.91 -37.17
C PHE A 659 27.81 -7.35 -37.32
N GLY A 660 27.55 -7.99 -38.46
CA GLY A 660 27.94 -9.39 -38.69
C GLY A 660 27.13 -10.43 -37.91
N ARG A 661 26.06 -10.01 -37.21
CA ARG A 661 25.04 -10.86 -36.60
C ARG A 661 23.78 -10.85 -37.47
N ARG A 662 23.14 -12.01 -37.60
CA ARG A 662 21.88 -12.17 -38.31
C ARG A 662 20.75 -11.91 -37.32
N ILE A 663 19.91 -10.95 -37.63
CA ILE A 663 18.74 -10.54 -36.87
C ILE A 663 17.51 -11.07 -37.60
N TYR A 664 16.64 -11.76 -36.88
CA TYR A 664 15.33 -12.15 -37.37
C TYR A 664 14.28 -11.18 -36.86
N THR A 665 13.38 -10.75 -37.73
CA THR A 665 12.28 -9.84 -37.40
C THR A 665 11.05 -10.13 -38.26
N TRP A 666 9.94 -9.45 -38.01
CA TRP A 666 8.67 -9.60 -38.70
C TRP A 666 8.30 -8.32 -39.43
N GLU A 667 8.48 -8.30 -40.75
CA GLU A 667 8.04 -7.17 -41.57
C GLU A 667 6.54 -7.30 -41.88
N TYR A 668 5.80 -6.21 -41.66
CA TYR A 668 4.42 -6.13 -42.13
C TYR A 668 4.42 -5.81 -43.63
N THR A 669 4.05 -6.79 -44.44
CA THR A 669 3.94 -6.72 -45.91
C THR A 669 2.47 -6.62 -46.38
N GLY A 670 1.53 -6.41 -45.46
CA GLY A 670 0.11 -6.25 -45.76
C GLY A 670 -0.25 -4.87 -46.31
N SER A 671 -1.44 -4.74 -46.89
CA SER A 671 -1.90 -3.52 -47.57
C SER A 671 -2.46 -2.44 -46.66
N ASN A 672 -2.65 -2.72 -45.36
CA ASN A 672 -3.20 -1.78 -44.38
C ASN A 672 -2.11 -1.32 -43.39
N PRO A 673 -1.51 -0.13 -43.56
CA PRO A 673 -0.44 0.36 -42.68
C PRO A 673 -0.85 0.50 -41.21
N ALA A 674 -2.14 0.72 -40.94
CA ALA A 674 -2.65 0.77 -39.57
C ALA A 674 -2.58 -0.58 -38.85
N ALA A 675 -2.31 -1.68 -39.58
CA ALA A 675 -2.18 -3.02 -39.03
C ALA A 675 -0.73 -3.43 -38.68
N ALA A 676 0.24 -2.50 -38.74
CA ALA A 676 1.66 -2.82 -38.58
C ALA A 676 2.12 -3.11 -37.13
N GLY A 677 1.18 -3.37 -36.21
CA GLY A 677 1.39 -3.75 -34.82
C GLY A 677 1.49 -5.26 -34.54
N LEU A 678 2.62 -5.75 -33.99
CA LEU A 678 2.77 -7.16 -33.59
C LEU A 678 3.21 -7.31 -32.14
N ASP A 679 2.37 -7.97 -31.34
CA ASP A 679 2.68 -8.40 -29.99
C ASP A 679 3.24 -9.84 -29.98
N ILE A 680 4.33 -10.08 -29.24
CA ILE A 680 4.93 -11.40 -29.08
C ILE A 680 4.94 -11.81 -27.60
N ILE A 681 4.24 -12.91 -27.30
CA ILE A 681 4.39 -13.66 -26.06
C ILE A 681 5.37 -14.82 -26.30
N ARG A 682 6.35 -15.00 -25.42
CA ARG A 682 7.29 -16.12 -25.49
C ARG A 682 6.71 -17.34 -24.75
N ALA A 683 6.69 -18.54 -25.37
CA ALA A 683 6.88 -19.87 -24.72
C ALA A 683 6.40 -21.06 -25.59
N ASN A 684 7.23 -22.13 -25.70
CA ASN A 684 6.82 -23.54 -25.54
C ASN A 684 8.06 -24.46 -25.29
N ALA A 685 8.02 -25.27 -24.22
CA ALA A 685 9.08 -26.11 -23.65
C ALA A 685 9.00 -27.58 -24.09
N SER A 686 8.77 -27.87 -25.36
CA SER A 686 8.92 -29.23 -25.89
C SER A 686 10.41 -29.61 -25.86
N GLY A 687 10.81 -30.32 -24.79
CA GLY A 687 12.18 -30.82 -24.58
C GLY A 687 13.04 -30.05 -23.57
N VAL A 688 12.49 -29.05 -22.86
CA VAL A 688 13.23 -28.25 -21.87
C VAL A 688 12.86 -28.73 -20.46
N SER A 689 13.85 -28.98 -19.60
CA SER A 689 13.61 -29.45 -18.23
C SER A 689 12.96 -28.37 -17.36
N ALA A 690 12.10 -28.78 -16.43
CA ALA A 690 11.37 -27.88 -15.52
C ALA A 690 12.30 -26.93 -14.73
N SER A 691 13.57 -27.31 -14.51
CA SER A 691 14.58 -26.48 -13.86
C SER A 691 14.95 -25.20 -14.63
N VAL A 692 14.75 -25.15 -15.95
CA VAL A 692 15.06 -23.97 -16.79
C VAL A 692 13.86 -23.01 -16.84
N LEU A 693 12.64 -23.52 -16.71
CA LEU A 693 11.42 -22.70 -16.59
C LEU A 693 11.28 -22.06 -15.20
N ASN A 694 11.85 -22.71 -14.18
CA ASN A 694 11.80 -22.27 -12.78
C ASN A 694 13.01 -21.41 -12.35
N ALA A 695 13.96 -21.14 -13.24
CA ALA A 695 15.12 -20.30 -12.95
C ALA A 695 14.73 -18.81 -12.94
N GLU A 696 14.16 -18.42 -11.80
CA GLU A 696 13.99 -17.12 -11.15
C GLU A 696 13.40 -15.90 -11.90
N PRO A 697 12.22 -15.44 -11.44
CA PRO A 697 11.70 -14.08 -11.56
C PRO A 697 12.29 -13.05 -10.58
N ASP A 698 13.41 -13.31 -9.89
CA ASP A 698 13.87 -12.44 -8.81
C ASP A 698 14.67 -11.21 -9.29
N GLN A 699 14.12 -10.05 -8.93
CA GLN A 699 14.76 -8.74 -8.77
C GLN A 699 15.52 -8.16 -9.98
N PHE A 700 14.78 -7.43 -10.81
CA PHE A 700 15.23 -6.15 -11.29
C PHE A 700 14.12 -5.11 -11.15
N TRP A 701 14.09 -4.44 -9.99
CA TRP A 701 13.77 -3.02 -9.96
C TRP A 701 14.92 -2.28 -10.64
N VAL A 702 14.98 -2.40 -11.96
CA VAL A 702 15.54 -1.36 -12.79
C VAL A 702 14.34 -0.76 -13.47
N SER A 703 14.10 0.51 -13.16
CA SER A 703 13.51 1.47 -14.07
C SER A 703 14.28 1.45 -15.38
N VAL A 704 14.08 0.37 -16.14
CA VAL A 704 14.12 0.44 -17.56
C VAL A 704 12.87 1.23 -17.84
N ASN A 705 13.02 2.49 -18.25
CA ASN A 705 11.94 3.23 -18.88
C ASN A 705 11.70 2.61 -20.28
N VAL A 706 11.34 1.33 -20.26
CA VAL A 706 10.83 0.52 -21.34
C VAL A 706 9.51 0.01 -20.80
N GLN A 707 8.52 0.92 -20.83
CA GLN A 707 7.24 0.49 -21.35
C GLN A 707 7.52 -0.32 -22.62
N SER A 708 7.01 -1.55 -22.66
CA SER A 708 7.02 -2.48 -23.79
C SER A 708 8.38 -3.05 -24.27
N VAL A 709 8.68 -4.30 -23.90
CA VAL A 709 9.15 -5.25 -24.93
C VAL A 709 7.98 -6.15 -25.26
N ILE A 710 6.96 -5.46 -25.77
CA ILE A 710 6.07 -5.89 -26.81
C ILE A 710 5.80 -4.64 -27.62
N LYS A 711 6.70 -4.35 -28.56
CA LYS A 711 6.56 -3.25 -29.51
C LYS A 711 6.22 -3.84 -30.85
N SER A 712 5.38 -3.11 -31.58
CA SER A 712 5.23 -3.30 -33.02
C SER A 712 6.62 -3.28 -33.68
N TYR A 713 6.80 -4.10 -34.72
CA TYR A 713 7.99 -4.02 -35.56
C TYR A 713 8.14 -2.62 -36.16
N ASP A 714 7.02 -1.97 -36.51
CA ASP A 714 6.99 -0.64 -37.09
C ASP A 714 7.73 0.40 -36.25
N ASP A 715 7.74 0.35 -34.93
CA ASP A 715 8.45 1.35 -34.13
C ASP A 715 9.98 1.14 -34.12
N VAL A 716 10.42 -0.12 -34.15
CA VAL A 716 11.86 -0.46 -34.26
C VAL A 716 12.33 -0.22 -35.69
N GLU A 717 11.51 -0.57 -36.68
CA GLU A 717 11.77 -0.35 -38.10
C GLU A 717 11.72 1.13 -38.46
N ASN A 718 10.69 1.90 -38.08
CA ASN A 718 10.59 3.35 -38.30
C ASN A 718 11.73 4.11 -37.60
N PHE A 719 12.11 3.71 -36.38
CA PHE A 719 13.29 4.24 -35.70
C PHE A 719 14.60 3.99 -36.48
N LEU A 720 14.70 2.85 -37.18
CA LEU A 720 15.83 2.47 -38.04
C LEU A 720 15.73 3.06 -39.47
N LEU A 721 14.53 3.24 -40.03
CA LEU A 721 14.20 3.75 -41.38
C LEU A 721 14.25 5.29 -41.44
N GLU A 722 13.88 5.99 -40.36
CA GLU A 722 14.11 7.45 -40.23
C GLU A 722 15.60 7.78 -40.34
N ARG A 723 16.45 6.83 -39.92
CA ARG A 723 17.91 6.93 -39.89
C ARG A 723 18.59 6.25 -41.09
N GLN A 724 17.84 5.61 -42.00
CA GLN A 724 18.38 5.17 -43.30
C GLN A 724 18.60 6.39 -44.21
N PRO A 725 19.81 6.59 -44.76
CA PRO A 725 20.03 7.52 -45.87
C PRO A 725 19.34 6.98 -47.13
N SER A 726 18.53 7.78 -47.80
CA SER A 726 18.04 7.47 -49.15
C SER A 726 19.20 7.50 -50.14
N GLU A 727 19.31 6.48 -51.00
CA GLU A 727 20.38 6.37 -52.02
C GLU A 727 20.58 7.69 -52.78
N GLY A 728 21.76 8.29 -52.59
CA GLY A 728 22.24 9.42 -53.37
C GLY A 728 22.06 10.83 -52.77
N GLN A 729 21.48 11.01 -51.58
CA GLN A 729 21.46 12.32 -50.90
C GLN A 729 21.55 12.17 -49.36
N PRO A 730 22.39 12.98 -48.67
CA PRO A 730 22.41 13.04 -47.21
C PRO A 730 21.15 13.73 -46.65
N LYS A 731 20.41 13.07 -45.75
CA LYS A 731 19.37 13.72 -44.93
C LYS A 731 20.04 14.58 -43.85
N THR A 732 20.11 15.89 -44.08
CA THR A 732 20.38 16.88 -43.03
C THR A 732 19.08 17.18 -42.29
N ASN A 733 18.85 16.55 -41.13
CA ASN A 733 17.89 17.07 -40.15
C ASN A 733 18.66 17.54 -38.92
N ILE A 734 19.00 18.83 -38.95
CA ILE A 734 19.21 19.64 -37.74
C ILE A 734 17.81 19.99 -37.24
N GLN A 735 17.41 19.50 -36.07
CA GLN A 735 16.29 20.11 -35.36
C GLN A 735 16.84 21.27 -34.54
N THR A 736 16.80 22.45 -35.14
CA THR A 736 16.72 23.73 -34.43
C THR A 736 15.27 23.94 -34.03
N ASP A 737 15.00 24.16 -32.75
CA ASP A 737 13.83 24.94 -32.35
C ASP A 737 14.00 26.36 -32.92
N VAL A 738 13.16 26.73 -33.89
CA VAL A 738 13.08 28.10 -34.40
C VAL A 738 11.97 28.83 -33.64
N GLY A 739 12.37 29.50 -32.56
CA GLY A 739 11.60 30.54 -31.89
C GLY A 739 12.39 31.84 -31.83
N THR A 740 12.36 32.61 -32.93
CA THR A 740 12.78 34.02 -33.11
C THR A 740 14.27 34.39 -33.27
N GLN A 741 14.46 35.34 -34.19
CA GLN A 741 15.65 35.85 -34.88
C GLN A 741 16.70 36.54 -33.98
N ASN A 742 18.00 36.33 -34.26
CA ASN A 742 19.03 37.34 -34.63
C ASN A 742 20.47 36.99 -34.20
N TYR A 743 21.36 36.82 -35.20
CA TYR A 743 22.83 36.89 -35.24
C TYR A 743 23.68 36.16 -34.16
N ASP A 744 24.32 35.06 -34.58
CA ASP A 744 25.42 34.40 -33.86
C ASP A 744 26.75 35.17 -34.02
N ILE A 745 27.52 35.26 -32.93
CA ILE A 745 28.93 35.67 -32.97
C ILE A 745 29.72 34.52 -33.62
N VAL A 746 30.02 34.69 -34.91
CA VAL A 746 30.80 33.74 -35.70
C VAL A 746 32.29 33.99 -35.43
N ARG A 747 32.92 33.06 -34.69
CA ARG A 747 34.37 32.92 -34.41
C ARG A 747 35.00 33.85 -33.36
N ALA A 748 35.43 33.23 -32.27
CA ALA A 748 36.68 33.60 -31.59
C ALA A 748 37.82 32.78 -32.25
N ASP A 749 38.56 33.38 -33.18
CA ASP A 749 39.74 32.73 -33.75
C ASP A 749 40.90 32.80 -32.74
N VAL A 750 41.15 31.70 -32.03
CA VAL A 750 42.34 31.53 -31.17
C VAL A 750 43.54 31.28 -32.09
N THR A 751 44.19 32.36 -32.52
CA THR A 751 45.20 32.24 -33.60
C THR A 751 46.54 31.63 -33.18
N SER A 752 46.82 31.48 -31.88
CA SER A 752 48.05 30.83 -31.40
C SER A 752 47.97 30.51 -29.90
N PRO A 753 47.50 29.32 -29.48
CA PRO A 753 47.66 28.92 -28.09
C PRO A 753 49.15 28.69 -27.77
N PRO A 754 49.65 29.06 -26.58
CA PRO A 754 51.01 28.71 -26.16
C PRO A 754 51.24 27.19 -26.25
N SER A 755 52.43 26.78 -26.68
CA SER A 755 52.85 25.38 -26.71
C SER A 755 52.58 24.70 -25.36
N GLY A 756 51.82 23.61 -25.36
CA GLY A 756 51.46 22.86 -24.14
C GLY A 756 50.12 23.23 -23.51
N PHE A 757 49.39 24.22 -24.05
CA PHE A 757 48.05 24.57 -23.57
C PHE A 757 46.99 24.49 -24.69
N SER A 758 45.73 24.38 -24.29
CA SER A 758 44.55 24.55 -25.13
C SER A 758 43.66 25.64 -24.52
N VAL A 759 43.05 26.46 -25.39
CA VAL A 759 42.14 27.53 -24.97
C VAL A 759 40.76 27.19 -25.48
N GLY A 760 39.80 27.04 -24.57
CA GLY A 760 38.39 26.88 -24.89
C GLY A 760 37.66 28.20 -24.69
N VAL A 761 36.71 28.51 -25.58
CA VAL A 761 35.75 29.61 -25.38
C VAL A 761 34.36 29.00 -25.36
N SER A 762 33.57 29.34 -24.36
CA SER A 762 32.19 28.89 -24.20
C SER A 762 31.29 30.09 -23.91
N ARG A 763 30.14 30.16 -24.57
CA ARG A 763 29.13 31.17 -24.29
C ARG A 763 28.26 30.64 -23.15
N LEU A 764 28.14 31.43 -22.08
CA LEU A 764 27.31 31.05 -20.93
C LEU A 764 25.88 31.59 -21.10
N ASP A 765 25.75 32.78 -21.69
CA ASP A 765 24.47 33.40 -22.02
C ASP A 765 24.62 34.43 -23.17
N SER A 766 23.56 35.19 -23.46
CA SER A 766 23.52 36.13 -24.58
C SER A 766 24.58 37.24 -24.51
N THR A 767 25.09 37.60 -23.33
CA THR A 767 26.05 38.70 -23.09
C THR A 767 27.35 38.29 -22.38
N THR A 768 27.45 37.01 -21.97
CA THR A 768 28.54 36.49 -21.13
C THR A 768 29.28 35.33 -21.79
N HIS A 769 30.61 35.44 -21.84
CA HIS A 769 31.49 34.42 -22.42
C HIS A 769 32.59 34.01 -21.43
N ARG A 770 32.89 32.71 -21.37
CA ARG A 770 33.95 32.13 -20.54
C ARG A 770 35.08 31.60 -21.40
N LEU A 771 36.29 32.00 -21.06
CA LEU A 771 37.52 31.46 -21.63
C LEU A 771 38.23 30.56 -20.60
N THR A 772 38.66 29.40 -21.04
CA THR A 772 39.29 28.37 -20.19
C THR A 772 40.63 27.95 -20.77
N TYR A 773 41.69 27.98 -19.95
CA TYR A 773 43.00 27.48 -20.31
C TYR A 773 43.24 26.10 -19.68
N ASN A 774 43.43 25.09 -20.52
CA ASN A 774 43.73 23.72 -20.08
C ASN A 774 45.12 23.31 -20.55
N GLU A 775 45.97 22.87 -19.63
CA GLU A 775 47.27 22.29 -19.96
C GLU A 775 47.07 20.93 -20.68
N LYS A 776 47.84 20.69 -21.74
CA LYS A 776 47.83 19.41 -22.46
C LYS A 776 48.69 18.41 -21.69
N ASN A 777 48.23 17.17 -21.61
CA ASN A 777 48.92 16.12 -20.86
C ASN A 777 50.02 15.45 -21.74
N PRO A 778 51.22 15.13 -21.21
CA PRO A 778 51.68 15.34 -19.82
C PRO A 778 51.96 16.83 -19.50
N PRO A 779 51.82 17.27 -18.24
CA PRO A 779 52.03 18.67 -17.84
C PRO A 779 53.47 19.10 -18.10
N LEU A 780 53.71 20.39 -18.40
CA LEU A 780 55.07 20.87 -18.69
C LEU A 780 55.96 20.78 -17.44
N PRO A 781 57.28 20.51 -17.57
CA PRO A 781 58.12 20.09 -16.45
C PRO A 781 58.46 21.19 -15.42
N ASP A 782 58.12 22.46 -15.68
CA ASP A 782 58.47 23.59 -14.83
C ASP A 782 57.31 24.59 -14.73
N ASN A 783 56.71 24.68 -13.53
CA ASN A 783 55.53 25.49 -13.17
C ASN A 783 55.75 27.02 -13.23
N THR A 784 56.60 27.53 -14.12
CA THR A 784 57.14 28.89 -14.11
C THR A 784 56.72 29.78 -15.28
N TYR A 785 55.66 29.44 -16.01
CA TYR A 785 55.15 30.30 -17.10
C TYR A 785 54.02 31.22 -16.62
N ASN A 786 54.17 32.53 -16.88
CA ASN A 786 53.04 33.46 -16.88
C ASN A 786 52.51 33.53 -18.32
N ILE A 787 51.22 33.28 -18.54
CA ILE A 787 50.59 33.51 -19.85
C ILE A 787 50.09 34.95 -19.86
N LEU A 788 50.62 35.77 -20.78
CA LEU A 788 50.06 37.09 -21.04
C LEU A 788 48.98 36.92 -22.11
N THR A 789 47.74 37.27 -21.77
CA THR A 789 46.63 37.27 -22.73
C THR A 789 46.33 38.70 -23.15
N ARG A 790 46.33 38.96 -24.45
CA ARG A 790 46.01 40.25 -25.04
C ARG A 790 44.73 40.18 -25.86
N LEU A 791 43.81 41.08 -25.55
CA LEU A 791 42.49 41.21 -26.19
C LEU A 791 42.48 42.39 -27.15
N TYR A 792 41.96 42.17 -28.37
CA TYR A 792 41.81 43.20 -29.40
C TYR A 792 40.35 43.27 -29.86
N LEU A 793 39.79 44.48 -29.94
CA LEU A 793 38.48 44.74 -30.57
C LEU A 793 38.64 44.78 -32.10
N ALA A 794 37.81 44.04 -32.86
CA ALA A 794 37.98 43.86 -34.30
C ALA A 794 37.90 45.16 -35.13
N THR A 795 37.25 46.23 -34.62
CA THR A 795 37.10 47.49 -35.37
C THR A 795 38.18 48.52 -35.08
N SER A 796 39.00 48.35 -34.04
CA SER A 796 40.20 49.17 -33.86
C SER A 796 41.28 48.35 -33.14
N ASN A 797 42.37 48.04 -33.83
CA ASN A 797 43.57 47.38 -33.28
C ASN A 797 44.28 48.24 -32.18
N LYS A 798 43.59 49.17 -31.52
CA LYS A 798 44.18 50.24 -30.71
C LYS A 798 43.97 50.11 -29.21
N THR A 799 43.07 49.25 -28.73
CA THR A 799 42.90 49.01 -27.29
C THR A 799 43.33 47.60 -26.94
N THR A 800 44.37 47.49 -26.12
CA THR A 800 44.97 46.23 -25.69
C THR A 800 44.99 46.16 -24.17
N TRP A 801 44.44 45.09 -23.63
CA TRP A 801 44.59 44.75 -22.20
C TRP A 801 45.55 43.59 -22.05
N ASP A 802 46.54 43.74 -21.17
CA ASP A 802 47.50 42.69 -20.84
C ASP A 802 47.14 42.08 -19.49
N ILE A 803 46.73 40.80 -19.49
CA ILE A 803 46.33 40.09 -18.28
C ILE A 803 47.33 38.94 -18.04
N PRO A 804 48.11 38.98 -16.94
CA PRO A 804 48.98 37.88 -16.54
C PRO A 804 48.19 36.76 -15.84
N ILE A 805 48.39 35.51 -16.27
CA ILE A 805 47.68 34.33 -15.74
C ILE A 805 48.70 33.27 -15.28
N PRO A 806 48.59 32.72 -14.04
CA PRO A 806 49.44 31.62 -13.57
C PRO A 806 49.10 30.30 -14.28
N ALA A 807 50.06 29.39 -14.45
CA ALA A 807 49.99 28.27 -15.40
C ALA A 807 49.04 27.08 -15.07
N GLN A 808 48.13 27.12 -14.09
CA GLN A 808 47.30 25.93 -13.75
C GLN A 808 45.81 26.21 -13.56
N GLY A 809 44.99 25.78 -14.54
CA GLY A 809 43.55 25.52 -14.38
C GLY A 809 42.65 26.73 -14.13
N TYR A 810 42.89 27.85 -14.84
CA TYR A 810 42.09 29.07 -14.67
C TYR A 810 41.05 29.24 -15.79
N SER A 811 39.87 29.73 -15.40
CA SER A 811 38.87 30.23 -16.33
C SER A 811 38.52 31.67 -15.97
N PHE A 812 38.27 32.52 -16.96
CA PHE A 812 37.85 33.89 -16.76
C PHE A 812 36.58 34.17 -17.56
N THR A 813 35.73 35.03 -17.01
CA THR A 813 34.41 35.32 -17.58
C THR A 813 34.33 36.80 -17.95
N LEU A 814 33.94 37.07 -19.18
CA LEU A 814 33.75 38.38 -19.76
C LEU A 814 32.24 38.66 -19.82
N THR A 815 31.78 39.75 -19.21
CA THR A 815 30.36 40.03 -18.99
C THR A 815 30.02 41.43 -19.54
N GLY A 816 28.84 41.58 -20.15
CA GLY A 816 28.36 42.86 -20.68
C GLY A 816 28.56 43.05 -22.19
N MET A 817 28.75 41.97 -22.96
CA MET A 817 28.84 42.07 -24.43
C MET A 817 27.44 42.20 -25.04
N THR A 818 27.06 43.41 -25.46
CA THR A 818 25.81 43.64 -26.20
C THR A 818 26.02 43.58 -27.72
N SER A 819 24.93 43.51 -28.49
CA SER A 819 24.95 43.44 -29.96
C SER A 819 25.62 44.63 -30.67
N SER A 820 25.99 45.70 -29.95
CA SER A 820 26.71 46.86 -30.48
C SER A 820 28.24 46.74 -30.43
N ASN A 821 28.79 45.72 -29.76
CA ASN A 821 30.24 45.49 -29.68
C ASN A 821 30.72 44.53 -30.80
N PRO A 822 31.65 44.95 -31.68
CA PRO A 822 32.19 44.07 -32.72
C PRO A 822 33.10 43.00 -32.12
N ALA A 823 33.19 41.85 -32.81
CA ALA A 823 33.95 40.66 -32.44
C ALA A 823 35.35 40.96 -31.86
N PHE A 824 35.85 40.09 -30.98
CA PHE A 824 37.16 40.25 -30.34
C PHE A 824 38.14 39.19 -30.83
N ARG A 825 39.42 39.55 -30.97
CA ARG A 825 40.51 38.59 -31.20
C ARG A 825 41.29 38.41 -29.90
N VAL A 826 41.49 37.15 -29.51
CA VAL A 826 42.28 36.77 -28.33
C VAL A 826 43.62 36.23 -28.80
N VAL A 827 44.71 36.84 -28.33
CA VAL A 827 46.07 36.39 -28.61
C VAL A 827 46.80 36.18 -27.29
N SER A 828 47.28 34.95 -27.06
CA SER A 828 47.94 34.58 -25.81
C SER A 828 49.36 34.12 -26.09
N TYR A 829 50.31 34.58 -25.29
CA TYR A 829 51.73 34.25 -25.46
C TYR A 829 52.42 34.03 -24.10
N PRO A 830 53.44 33.16 -24.06
CA PRO A 830 54.23 32.95 -22.85
C PRO A 830 55.05 34.21 -22.51
N SER A 831 55.00 34.66 -21.26
CA SER A 831 55.78 35.77 -20.72
C SER A 831 56.97 35.23 -19.90
N GLN A 832 58.16 35.79 -20.10
CA GLN A 832 59.38 35.42 -19.37
C GLN A 832 59.61 36.23 -18.08
N ILE A 833 58.61 36.97 -17.59
CA ILE A 833 58.74 37.70 -16.31
C ILE A 833 58.64 36.69 -15.15
N PRO A 834 59.70 36.49 -14.33
CA PRO A 834 59.69 35.49 -13.26
C PRO A 834 58.73 35.84 -12.14
N TYR A 835 58.05 34.85 -11.58
CA TYR A 835 57.19 35.02 -10.41
C TYR A 835 58.06 35.23 -9.16
N ASN A 836 58.08 36.44 -8.61
CA ASN A 836 58.63 36.75 -7.30
C ASN A 836 57.72 36.11 -6.23
N THR A 837 58.27 35.19 -5.44
CA THR A 837 57.57 34.34 -4.46
C THR A 837 57.30 34.99 -3.10
N ALA A 838 57.43 36.32 -2.95
CA ALA A 838 57.30 37.00 -1.66
C ALA A 838 56.09 37.96 -1.53
N ALA A 839 55.21 38.05 -2.53
CA ALA A 839 53.98 38.83 -2.45
C ALA A 839 52.75 37.92 -2.30
N THR A 840 52.61 37.26 -1.15
CA THR A 840 51.35 36.64 -0.72
C THR A 840 50.37 37.75 -0.35
N ALA A 841 49.67 38.34 -1.33
CA ALA A 841 48.54 39.23 -1.05
C ALA A 841 47.62 39.39 -2.26
N ARG A 842 46.37 38.95 -2.08
CA ARG A 842 45.14 39.52 -2.64
C ARG A 842 45.10 39.72 -4.17
N VAL A 843 44.48 38.78 -4.87
CA VAL A 843 43.59 39.17 -5.98
C VAL A 843 42.27 39.61 -5.33
N GLU A 844 42.29 40.81 -4.75
CA GLU A 844 41.08 41.60 -4.61
C GLU A 844 40.51 41.86 -6.00
N LYS A 845 39.19 41.96 -6.07
CA LYS A 845 38.37 42.22 -7.26
C LYS A 845 38.88 43.48 -7.97
N ILE A 846 39.78 43.35 -8.94
CA ILE A 846 40.22 44.48 -9.77
C ILE A 846 39.12 44.71 -10.82
N ALA A 847 38.17 45.59 -10.50
CA ALA A 847 37.28 46.20 -11.49
C ALA A 847 37.97 47.49 -11.98
N TYR A 848 38.56 47.47 -13.16
CA TYR A 848 38.86 48.72 -13.87
C TYR A 848 37.67 49.05 -14.76
N ILE A 849 37.02 50.17 -14.46
CA ILE A 849 36.00 50.80 -15.30
C ILE A 849 36.73 51.64 -16.35
N SER A 850 36.43 51.42 -17.63
CA SER A 850 36.71 52.37 -18.70
C SER A 850 35.40 53.01 -19.10
N ASP A 851 35.28 54.33 -18.89
CA ASP A 851 34.06 55.14 -18.98
C ASP A 851 33.47 55.32 -20.39
N THR A 852 33.70 54.40 -21.33
CA THR A 852 33.09 54.48 -22.67
C THR A 852 32.38 53.23 -23.18
N ASP A 853 32.66 52.01 -22.68
CA ASP A 853 32.15 50.78 -23.33
C ASP A 853 31.65 49.66 -22.38
N ASN A 854 31.23 49.97 -21.15
CA ASN A 854 30.46 49.09 -20.23
C ASN A 854 30.90 47.60 -20.07
N LEU A 855 32.13 47.22 -20.42
CA LEU A 855 32.62 45.84 -20.33
C LEU A 855 33.17 45.54 -18.93
N VAL A 856 32.69 44.47 -18.29
CA VAL A 856 33.14 44.02 -16.95
C VAL A 856 33.82 42.66 -17.03
N ILE A 857 35.07 42.58 -16.56
CA ILE A 857 35.88 41.35 -16.54
C ILE A 857 35.96 40.82 -15.11
N GLN A 858 35.63 39.55 -14.89
CA GLN A 858 35.63 38.92 -13.57
C GLN A 858 36.40 37.58 -13.55
N LEU A 859 37.29 37.41 -12.58
CA LEU A 859 38.17 36.23 -12.41
C LEU A 859 37.64 35.32 -11.28
N VAL A 860 37.58 34.00 -11.51
CA VAL A 860 37.18 33.00 -10.50
C VAL A 860 38.11 31.76 -10.59
N ALA A 861 38.66 31.31 -9.46
CA ALA A 861 39.52 30.12 -9.37
C ALA A 861 38.79 28.96 -8.65
N SER A 862 38.98 27.70 -9.08
CA SER A 862 38.30 26.52 -8.48
C SER A 862 39.26 25.37 -8.13
N GLY A 863 39.41 25.07 -6.83
CA GLY A 863 39.43 23.75 -6.16
C GLY A 863 40.58 22.72 -6.34
N MET A 864 41.57 22.71 -5.42
CA MET A 864 42.38 21.53 -5.04
C MET A 864 42.50 21.45 -3.50
N ALA A 865 42.46 20.26 -2.90
CA ALA A 865 42.75 20.04 -1.46
C ALA A 865 44.01 19.19 -1.26
N TYR A 866 44.79 19.51 -0.21
CA TYR A 866 46.10 18.93 0.10
C TYR A 866 46.04 18.16 1.42
N ASN A 867 46.81 17.07 1.55
CA ASN A 867 47.04 16.46 2.86
C ASN A 867 48.07 17.27 3.68
N GLN A 868 48.23 16.96 4.98
CA GLN A 868 49.10 17.70 5.91
C GLN A 868 50.60 17.66 5.56
N SER A 869 51.01 16.87 4.56
CA SER A 869 52.37 16.83 4.00
C SER A 869 52.47 17.44 2.59
N GLY A 870 51.45 18.20 2.15
CA GLY A 870 51.50 19.01 0.93
C GLY A 870 51.46 18.22 -0.38
N THR A 871 51.09 16.94 -0.34
CA THR A 871 50.95 16.13 -1.57
C THR A 871 49.48 16.15 -2.02
N PRO A 872 49.18 16.52 -3.28
CA PRO A 872 47.81 16.48 -3.80
C PRO A 872 47.37 15.03 -4.02
N TYR A 873 46.12 14.71 -3.66
CA TYR A 873 45.50 13.42 -3.96
C TYR A 873 44.08 13.59 -4.49
N ILE A 874 43.64 12.64 -5.32
CA ILE A 874 42.30 12.57 -5.88
C ILE A 874 41.39 11.91 -4.84
N VAL A 875 40.29 12.56 -4.47
CA VAL A 875 39.26 11.96 -3.63
C VAL A 875 38.54 10.88 -4.45
N ASN A 876 38.90 9.61 -4.26
CA ASN A 876 38.20 8.47 -4.85
C ASN A 876 36.94 8.18 -4.02
N ASN A 877 35.78 8.60 -4.53
CA ASN A 877 34.47 8.15 -4.05
C ASN A 877 34.19 6.72 -4.54
N ASN A 878 34.75 5.71 -3.87
CA ASN A 878 34.29 4.32 -4.02
C ASN A 878 33.07 4.08 -3.11
N ALA A 879 31.92 4.62 -3.52
CA ALA A 879 30.59 4.23 -3.06
C ALA A 879 29.52 4.89 -3.96
N ILE A 880 29.54 4.57 -5.26
CA ILE A 880 28.43 4.91 -6.17
C ILE A 880 28.18 3.65 -7.01
N GLY A 881 27.17 2.89 -6.60
CA GLY A 881 26.70 1.71 -7.30
C GLY A 881 26.04 2.07 -8.63
N GLY A 882 26.26 1.21 -9.63
CA GLY A 882 25.23 0.80 -10.58
C GLY A 882 24.65 1.77 -11.59
N GLN A 883 24.81 3.10 -11.53
CA GLN A 883 24.19 4.00 -12.53
C GLN A 883 25.20 4.62 -13.52
N ALA A 884 26.42 4.93 -13.09
CA ALA A 884 27.43 5.53 -13.97
C ALA A 884 28.06 4.53 -14.96
N PHE A 885 28.02 3.23 -14.67
CA PHE A 885 28.50 2.18 -15.57
C PHE A 885 27.57 1.99 -16.77
N TRP A 886 26.25 2.14 -16.59
CA TRP A 886 25.26 1.81 -17.61
C TRP A 886 24.83 3.01 -18.47
N ALA A 887 24.97 4.25 -17.96
CA ALA A 887 24.97 5.44 -18.81
C ALA A 887 26.18 5.50 -19.77
N ARG A 888 27.21 4.67 -19.51
CA ARG A 888 28.32 4.38 -20.42
C ARG A 888 27.96 3.26 -21.39
N GLU A 889 27.28 2.19 -20.96
CA GLU A 889 26.83 1.12 -21.88
C GLU A 889 25.79 1.58 -22.91
N ASN A 890 24.79 2.39 -22.54
CA ASN A 890 23.84 2.95 -23.52
C ASN A 890 24.53 3.85 -24.55
N ARG A 891 25.52 4.65 -24.12
CA ARG A 891 26.35 5.46 -25.03
C ARG A 891 27.33 4.64 -25.85
N VAL A 892 27.72 3.45 -25.38
CA VAL A 892 28.56 2.51 -26.12
C VAL A 892 27.73 1.74 -27.15
N ILE A 893 26.48 1.39 -26.85
CA ILE A 893 25.55 0.77 -27.81
C ILE A 893 25.11 1.77 -28.87
N GLU A 894 24.74 3.00 -28.47
CA GLU A 894 24.48 4.11 -29.40
C GLU A 894 25.71 4.48 -30.22
N GLY A 895 26.90 4.54 -29.61
CA GLY A 895 28.16 4.81 -30.30
C GLY A 895 28.63 3.69 -31.23
N LEU A 896 28.32 2.43 -30.92
CA LEU A 896 28.56 1.29 -31.82
C LEU A 896 27.58 1.29 -32.99
N MET A 897 26.32 1.70 -32.76
CA MET A 897 25.33 1.89 -33.81
C MET A 897 25.70 3.04 -34.74
N ASP A 898 26.16 4.16 -34.20
CA ASP A 898 26.66 5.29 -34.98
C ASP A 898 27.94 4.93 -35.76
N PHE A 899 28.79 4.06 -35.22
CA PHE A 899 30.03 3.61 -35.86
C PHE A 899 29.81 2.69 -37.07
N ALA A 900 28.85 1.76 -37.03
CA ALA A 900 28.58 0.90 -38.20
C ALA A 900 27.72 1.56 -39.27
N LEU A 901 26.99 2.63 -38.93
CA LEU A 901 26.13 3.35 -39.87
C LEU A 901 26.89 4.43 -40.67
N ASN A 902 28.03 4.92 -40.16
CA ASN A 902 28.72 6.10 -40.73
C ASN A 902 29.99 5.82 -41.56
N GLY A 903 30.36 4.55 -41.81
CA GLY A 903 31.33 4.18 -42.86
C GLY A 903 32.64 4.98 -42.92
N VAL A 904 33.35 5.15 -41.80
CA VAL A 904 34.64 5.86 -41.79
C VAL A 904 35.75 4.96 -42.34
N ASN A 905 36.63 5.55 -43.17
CA ASN A 905 37.71 4.92 -43.91
C ASN A 905 38.63 4.06 -43.01
N THR A 906 38.90 2.81 -43.41
CA THR A 906 39.36 1.70 -42.57
C THR A 906 40.86 1.67 -42.25
N SER A 907 41.60 2.75 -42.47
CA SER A 907 43.08 2.75 -42.43
C SER A 907 43.71 3.45 -41.22
N ASP A 908 42.98 4.30 -40.51
CA ASP A 908 43.60 5.14 -39.48
C ASP A 908 43.52 4.49 -38.10
N ALA A 909 44.66 4.47 -37.40
CA ALA A 909 44.76 3.90 -36.06
C ALA A 909 44.14 4.85 -35.04
N ILE A 910 43.17 4.34 -34.27
CA ILE A 910 42.46 5.09 -33.23
C ILE A 910 42.83 4.45 -31.88
N SER A 911 42.86 5.25 -30.82
CA SER A 911 43.07 4.76 -29.45
C SER A 911 41.80 4.95 -28.63
N ILE A 912 41.29 3.87 -28.04
CA ILE A 912 40.08 3.88 -27.21
C ILE A 912 40.35 3.15 -25.89
N GLN A 913 39.83 3.69 -24.80
CA GLN A 913 39.92 3.07 -23.48
C GLN A 913 38.70 2.18 -23.25
N ALA A 914 38.93 0.88 -23.08
CA ALA A 914 37.89 -0.12 -22.91
C ALA A 914 37.27 -0.09 -21.51
N CYS A 915 36.17 -0.83 -21.33
CA CYS A 915 35.39 -0.93 -20.09
C CYS A 915 36.19 -1.40 -18.85
N ASN A 916 37.32 -2.10 -19.04
CA ASN A 916 38.21 -2.55 -17.97
C ASN A 916 39.34 -1.53 -17.65
N GLY A 917 39.28 -0.34 -18.27
CA GLY A 917 40.25 0.74 -18.06
C GLY A 917 41.52 0.64 -18.91
N GLN A 918 41.69 -0.40 -19.72
CA GLN A 918 42.85 -0.52 -20.62
C GLN A 918 42.64 0.24 -21.94
N THR A 919 43.68 0.92 -22.42
CA THR A 919 43.65 1.63 -23.71
C THR A 919 44.15 0.72 -24.83
N PHE A 920 43.30 0.48 -25.81
CA PHE A 920 43.63 -0.27 -27.01
C PHE A 920 43.87 0.71 -28.16
N SER A 921 44.85 0.42 -29.00
CA SER A 921 45.22 1.25 -30.15
C SER A 921 45.38 0.38 -31.37
N GLY A 922 44.70 0.69 -32.46
CA GLY A 922 44.76 -0.10 -33.68
C GLY A 922 43.76 0.33 -34.73
N THR A 923 43.73 -0.41 -35.84
CA THR A 923 42.66 -0.24 -36.82
C THR A 923 41.32 -0.59 -36.17
N PRO A 924 40.21 0.00 -36.64
CA PRO A 924 38.87 -0.31 -36.12
C PRO A 924 38.54 -1.80 -35.93
N THR A 925 38.99 -2.66 -36.85
CA THR A 925 38.75 -4.12 -36.79
C THR A 925 39.49 -4.81 -35.64
N GLN A 926 40.70 -4.32 -35.32
CA GLN A 926 41.50 -4.81 -34.21
C GLN A 926 40.91 -4.35 -32.87
N LEU A 927 40.46 -3.10 -32.80
CA LEU A 927 39.76 -2.55 -31.63
C LEU A 927 38.46 -3.28 -31.33
N LEU A 928 37.64 -3.56 -32.35
CA LEU A 928 36.40 -4.33 -32.19
C LEU A 928 36.66 -5.75 -31.65
N SER A 929 37.72 -6.40 -32.13
CA SER A 929 38.09 -7.74 -31.67
C SER A 929 38.52 -7.70 -30.20
N SER A 930 39.32 -6.71 -29.79
CA SER A 930 39.76 -6.54 -28.40
C SER A 930 38.61 -6.16 -27.45
N LEU A 931 37.70 -5.27 -27.85
CA LEU A 931 36.50 -4.93 -27.07
C LEU A 931 35.55 -6.12 -26.91
N ARG A 932 35.41 -6.95 -27.95
CA ARG A 932 34.59 -8.18 -27.87
C ARG A 932 35.07 -9.14 -26.78
N THR A 933 36.36 -9.45 -26.76
CA THR A 933 36.90 -10.45 -25.84
C THR A 933 37.05 -9.91 -24.41
N GLN A 934 37.32 -8.61 -24.25
CA GLN A 934 37.66 -8.02 -22.94
C GLN A 934 36.54 -7.22 -22.28
N CYS A 935 35.52 -6.83 -23.04
CA CYS A 935 34.36 -6.09 -22.52
C CYS A 935 33.06 -6.84 -22.70
N PHE A 936 32.76 -7.29 -23.91
CA PHE A 936 31.45 -7.85 -24.20
C PHE A 936 31.31 -9.28 -23.68
N GLU A 937 32.24 -10.19 -23.96
CA GLU A 937 32.16 -11.58 -23.49
C GLU A 937 32.10 -11.72 -21.95
N PRO A 938 32.81 -10.91 -21.15
CA PRO A 938 32.68 -10.91 -19.68
C PRO A 938 31.41 -10.21 -19.15
N ALA A 939 30.94 -9.11 -19.75
CA ALA A 939 29.75 -8.37 -19.29
C ALA A 939 28.42 -9.04 -19.70
N ILE A 940 28.43 -9.79 -20.81
CA ILE A 940 27.28 -10.53 -21.33
C ILE A 940 26.99 -11.81 -20.52
N ALA A 941 27.93 -12.27 -19.69
CA ALA A 941 27.78 -13.48 -18.88
C ALA A 941 26.59 -13.41 -17.87
N GLY A 942 25.97 -12.25 -17.67
CA GLY A 942 24.76 -12.06 -16.86
C GLY A 942 23.53 -11.50 -17.59
N ALA A 943 23.58 -11.21 -18.90
CA ALA A 943 22.50 -10.56 -19.65
C ALA A 943 22.07 -11.39 -20.88
N ILE A 944 21.63 -12.62 -20.63
CA ILE A 944 21.53 -13.70 -21.62
C ILE A 944 20.29 -13.55 -22.54
N ASP A 945 19.24 -12.84 -22.11
CA ASP A 945 17.91 -12.89 -22.79
C ASP A 945 17.71 -11.97 -24.00
N LEU A 946 18.39 -10.82 -24.05
CA LEU A 946 18.34 -9.90 -25.21
C LEU A 946 19.23 -10.41 -26.36
N ILE A 947 20.31 -11.08 -26.00
CA ILE A 947 21.30 -11.62 -26.94
C ILE A 947 20.77 -12.91 -27.58
N ASP A 948 19.96 -13.69 -26.88
CA ASP A 948 19.30 -14.88 -27.42
C ASP A 948 18.38 -14.57 -28.62
N PHE A 949 17.71 -13.41 -28.65
CA PHE A 949 16.90 -12.96 -29.80
C PHE A 949 17.76 -12.62 -31.03
N LEU A 950 19.02 -12.19 -30.80
CA LEU A 950 19.95 -11.72 -31.82
C LEU A 950 21.06 -12.74 -32.16
N ASP A 951 21.04 -13.93 -31.54
CA ASP A 951 22.05 -14.98 -31.72
C ASP A 951 21.63 -16.01 -32.78
N ARG A 952 22.36 -15.99 -33.90
CA ARG A 952 22.24 -16.93 -35.02
C ARG A 952 22.41 -18.41 -34.64
N ASN A 953 23.06 -18.72 -33.52
CA ASN A 953 23.27 -20.09 -33.03
C ASN A 953 22.07 -20.63 -32.24
N LYS A 954 21.17 -19.75 -31.79
CA LYS A 954 19.93 -20.13 -31.09
C LYS A 954 18.69 -20.07 -31.96
N GLY A 955 18.71 -19.30 -33.05
CA GLY A 955 17.67 -19.28 -34.09
C GLY A 955 16.32 -18.76 -33.59
N PHE A 956 15.78 -17.73 -34.23
CA PHE A 956 14.38 -17.36 -33.96
C PHE A 956 13.48 -18.41 -34.61
N ASN A 957 12.96 -19.35 -33.82
CA ASN A 957 11.96 -20.32 -34.27
C ASN A 957 10.56 -19.78 -33.92
N PRO A 958 9.78 -19.29 -34.91
CA PRO A 958 8.43 -18.76 -34.67
C PRO A 958 7.51 -19.74 -33.96
N SER A 959 7.74 -21.05 -34.14
CA SER A 959 6.93 -22.09 -33.50
C SER A 959 7.08 -22.18 -31.98
N LEU A 960 8.03 -21.43 -31.39
CA LEU A 960 8.26 -21.34 -29.93
C LEU A 960 7.63 -20.08 -29.31
N TYR A 961 6.94 -19.27 -30.12
CA TYR A 961 6.35 -18.01 -29.71
C TYR A 961 4.87 -17.97 -30.05
N LEU A 962 4.18 -17.10 -29.32
CA LEU A 962 2.79 -16.78 -29.51
C LEU A 962 2.68 -15.32 -29.96
N PHE A 963 1.78 -15.05 -30.88
CA PHE A 963 1.64 -13.77 -31.55
C PHE A 963 0.24 -13.23 -31.34
N ARG A 964 0.12 -11.92 -31.19
CA ARG A 964 -1.15 -11.20 -31.20
C ARG A 964 -0.99 -9.96 -32.05
N ASP A 965 -2.00 -9.67 -32.84
CA ASP A 965 -2.05 -8.44 -33.63
C ASP A 965 -2.30 -7.25 -32.68
N ALA A 966 -1.34 -6.32 -32.60
CA ALA A 966 -1.42 -5.17 -31.73
C ALA A 966 -2.34 -4.08 -32.31
N ALA A 967 -2.52 -4.05 -33.62
CA ALA A 967 -3.39 -3.08 -34.28
C ALA A 967 -4.88 -3.40 -34.15
N THR A 968 -5.22 -4.68 -33.98
CA THR A 968 -6.60 -5.11 -33.69
C THR A 968 -6.84 -5.40 -32.21
N LYS A 969 -5.88 -5.03 -31.36
CA LYS A 969 -5.98 -5.13 -29.90
C LYS A 969 -7.08 -4.18 -29.41
N ALA A 970 -8.11 -4.73 -28.78
CA ALA A 970 -9.10 -3.92 -28.08
C ALA A 970 -8.53 -3.31 -26.79
N ALA A 971 -9.06 -2.17 -26.34
CA ALA A 971 -8.66 -1.53 -25.09
C ALA A 971 -8.85 -2.47 -23.88
N ASN A 972 -9.88 -3.33 -23.92
CA ASN A 972 -10.20 -4.27 -22.86
C ASN A 972 -9.43 -5.60 -22.91
N GLU A 973 -8.36 -5.68 -23.69
CA GLU A 973 -7.47 -6.83 -23.67
C GLU A 973 -6.43 -6.74 -22.56
N TYR A 974 -6.23 -7.83 -21.82
CA TYR A 974 -5.24 -7.86 -20.75
C TYR A 974 -3.83 -7.45 -21.23
N PRO A 975 -3.12 -6.61 -20.47
CA PRO A 975 -1.72 -6.28 -20.73
C PRO A 975 -0.87 -7.53 -20.69
N VAL A 976 0.08 -7.67 -21.61
CA VAL A 976 0.89 -8.89 -21.66
C VAL A 976 1.82 -9.03 -20.46
N ARG A 977 2.24 -7.90 -19.86
CA ARG A 977 2.98 -7.93 -18.59
C ARG A 977 2.20 -8.72 -17.53
N PHE A 978 0.90 -8.45 -17.38
CA PHE A 978 0.04 -9.17 -16.46
C PHE A 978 -0.04 -10.66 -16.82
N LEU A 979 -0.28 -10.99 -18.10
CA LEU A 979 -0.38 -12.39 -18.54
C LEU A 979 0.92 -13.18 -18.32
N LYS A 980 2.08 -12.54 -18.48
CA LYS A 980 3.40 -13.15 -18.18
C LYS A 980 3.57 -13.40 -16.69
N SER A 981 3.23 -12.43 -15.85
CA SER A 981 3.28 -12.60 -14.39
C SER A 981 2.35 -13.72 -13.93
N LEU A 982 1.13 -13.77 -14.47
CA LEU A 982 0.17 -14.85 -14.21
C LEU A 982 0.74 -16.21 -14.64
N GLN A 983 1.29 -16.31 -15.85
CA GLN A 983 1.90 -17.54 -16.34
C GLN A 983 3.04 -18.02 -15.44
N GLY A 984 3.93 -17.10 -15.01
CA GLY A 984 5.03 -17.42 -14.10
C GLY A 984 4.54 -17.97 -12.77
N ALA A 985 3.57 -17.30 -12.14
CA ALA A 985 2.96 -17.77 -10.89
C ALA A 985 2.24 -19.11 -11.07
N TYR A 986 1.52 -19.28 -12.18
CA TYR A 986 0.77 -20.49 -12.50
C TYR A 986 1.66 -21.72 -12.73
N TYR A 987 2.78 -21.58 -13.45
CA TYR A 987 3.70 -22.71 -13.68
C TYR A 987 4.67 -22.97 -12.54
N GLY A 988 5.01 -21.94 -11.77
CA GLY A 988 5.86 -22.05 -10.58
C GLY A 988 5.20 -22.82 -9.43
N ALA A 989 3.86 -22.85 -9.37
CA ALA A 989 3.11 -23.62 -8.38
C ALA A 989 3.00 -25.12 -8.76
N GLU A 990 2.97 -26.02 -7.77
CA GLU A 990 2.71 -27.44 -8.03
C GLU A 990 1.33 -27.65 -8.69
N PRO A 991 1.18 -28.61 -9.63
CA PRO A 991 -0.09 -28.89 -10.28
C PRO A 991 -1.23 -29.12 -9.26
N GLY A 992 -2.35 -28.44 -9.46
CA GLY A 992 -3.56 -28.54 -8.63
C GLY A 992 -3.62 -27.58 -7.44
N LEU A 993 -2.51 -26.92 -7.07
CA LEU A 993 -2.46 -26.06 -5.88
C LEU A 993 -2.85 -24.61 -6.13
N VAL A 994 -2.91 -24.17 -7.38
CA VAL A 994 -3.28 -22.79 -7.75
C VAL A 994 -4.32 -22.80 -8.87
N GLU A 995 -5.32 -21.92 -8.76
CA GLU A 995 -6.32 -21.65 -9.79
C GLU A 995 -6.52 -20.15 -9.96
N TYR A 996 -6.50 -19.68 -11.21
CA TYR A 996 -6.97 -18.34 -11.57
C TYR A 996 -8.34 -18.40 -12.21
N VAL A 997 -9.26 -17.52 -11.81
CA VAL A 997 -10.56 -17.32 -12.48
C VAL A 997 -10.65 -15.88 -12.94
N LEU A 998 -10.86 -15.64 -14.23
CA LEU A 998 -10.90 -14.28 -14.79
C LEU A 998 -11.67 -14.27 -16.11
N PRO A 999 -12.31 -13.15 -16.49
CA PRO A 999 -12.93 -13.07 -17.80
C PRO A 999 -11.88 -13.09 -18.92
N SER A 1000 -12.28 -13.41 -20.15
CA SER A 1000 -11.40 -13.36 -21.32
C SER A 1000 -11.09 -11.92 -21.76
N ARG A 1001 -11.85 -10.94 -21.27
CA ARG A 1001 -11.61 -9.50 -21.46
C ARG A 1001 -11.85 -8.74 -20.17
N MET A 1002 -11.09 -7.67 -19.98
CA MET A 1002 -11.27 -6.75 -18.87
C MET A 1002 -12.67 -6.12 -18.93
N PRO A 1003 -13.41 -6.01 -17.81
CA PRO A 1003 -14.61 -5.19 -17.77
C PRO A 1003 -14.29 -3.74 -18.12
N GLN A 1004 -15.05 -3.21 -19.08
CA GLN A 1004 -14.93 -1.84 -19.58
C GLN A 1004 -16.28 -1.12 -19.51
N GLY A 1005 -16.28 0.20 -19.27
CA GLY A 1005 -17.43 1.09 -19.38
C GLY A 1005 -17.00 2.49 -19.85
N ASP A 1006 -17.93 3.45 -19.84
CA ASP A 1006 -17.73 4.80 -20.43
C ASP A 1006 -16.61 5.63 -19.76
N GLY A 1007 -16.14 5.24 -18.58
CA GLY A 1007 -15.07 5.93 -17.85
C GLY A 1007 -14.20 4.99 -17.02
N TYR A 1008 -14.23 3.69 -17.29
CA TYR A 1008 -13.45 2.74 -16.51
C TYR A 1008 -12.97 1.54 -17.32
N LEU A 1009 -11.85 0.99 -16.88
CA LEU A 1009 -11.28 -0.25 -17.37
C LEU A 1009 -10.57 -0.97 -16.22
N PHE A 1010 -11.03 -2.16 -15.85
CA PHE A 1010 -10.47 -2.87 -14.70
C PHE A 1010 -9.91 -4.23 -15.07
N ASN A 1011 -8.74 -4.57 -14.51
CA ASN A 1011 -8.28 -5.94 -14.43
C ASN A 1011 -8.91 -6.60 -13.20
N VAL A 1012 -9.69 -7.67 -13.41
CA VAL A 1012 -10.32 -8.44 -12.33
C VAL A 1012 -9.96 -9.92 -12.43
N HIS A 1013 -9.66 -10.56 -11.31
CA HIS A 1013 -9.42 -12.00 -11.23
C HIS A 1013 -9.61 -12.55 -9.80
N LEU A 1014 -9.87 -13.85 -9.70
CA LEU A 1014 -9.72 -14.62 -8.47
C LEU A 1014 -8.41 -15.41 -8.53
N LEU A 1015 -7.71 -15.48 -7.40
CA LEU A 1015 -6.59 -16.39 -7.19
C LEU A 1015 -6.93 -17.31 -6.02
N ASN A 1016 -7.15 -18.59 -6.32
CA ASN A 1016 -7.44 -19.62 -5.34
C ASN A 1016 -6.20 -20.47 -5.09
N GLU A 1017 -5.81 -20.62 -3.82
CA GLU A 1017 -4.78 -21.56 -3.40
C GLU A 1017 -5.43 -22.75 -2.69
N PHE A 1018 -4.88 -23.94 -2.93
CA PHE A 1018 -5.35 -25.19 -2.34
C PHE A 1018 -4.26 -25.82 -1.49
N ASN A 1019 -4.67 -26.51 -0.43
CA ASN A 1019 -3.84 -27.47 0.26
C ASN A 1019 -3.64 -28.73 -0.62
N SER A 1020 -2.67 -29.57 -0.26
CA SER A 1020 -2.39 -30.82 -0.98
C SER A 1020 -3.56 -31.82 -0.97
N ASP A 1021 -4.50 -31.68 -0.03
CA ASP A 1021 -5.74 -32.46 0.04
C ASP A 1021 -6.88 -31.91 -0.85
N GLY A 1022 -6.63 -30.81 -1.57
CA GLY A 1022 -7.61 -30.15 -2.45
C GLY A 1022 -8.58 -29.20 -1.74
N SER A 1023 -8.46 -29.02 -0.41
CA SER A 1023 -9.22 -27.99 0.32
C SER A 1023 -8.70 -26.59 0.03
N TYR A 1024 -9.55 -25.57 0.13
CA TYR A 1024 -9.11 -24.18 -0.05
C TYR A 1024 -8.18 -23.77 1.09
N LYS A 1025 -7.04 -23.20 0.72
CA LYS A 1025 -6.08 -22.55 1.62
C LYS A 1025 -6.35 -21.05 1.69
N SER A 1026 -6.55 -20.41 0.53
CA SER A 1026 -6.90 -18.99 0.42
C SER A 1026 -7.65 -18.71 -0.89
N SER A 1027 -8.31 -17.56 -0.97
CA SER A 1027 -8.93 -17.05 -2.19
C SER A 1027 -8.85 -15.53 -2.18
N SER A 1028 -8.18 -14.95 -3.17
CA SER A 1028 -8.00 -13.50 -3.32
C SER A 1028 -8.91 -12.99 -4.43
N TYR A 1029 -9.62 -11.89 -4.16
CA TYR A 1029 -10.51 -11.21 -5.09
C TYR A 1029 -9.83 -9.91 -5.51
N ALA A 1030 -9.25 -9.89 -6.71
CA ALA A 1030 -8.42 -8.78 -7.15
C ALA A 1030 -9.18 -7.89 -8.13
N ILE A 1031 -8.99 -6.57 -7.98
CA ILE A 1031 -9.42 -5.55 -8.92
C ILE A 1031 -8.33 -4.47 -8.99
N SER A 1032 -7.94 -4.06 -10.20
CA SER A 1032 -7.05 -2.92 -10.39
C SER A 1032 -7.49 -2.05 -11.55
N ASN A 1033 -7.46 -0.74 -11.35
CA ASN A 1033 -7.79 0.24 -12.39
C ASN A 1033 -6.68 0.26 -13.45
N GLN A 1034 -7.06 0.30 -14.72
CA GLN A 1034 -6.17 0.39 -15.87
C GLN A 1034 -6.45 1.64 -16.73
N SER A 1035 -7.31 2.56 -16.27
CA SER A 1035 -7.66 3.79 -17.01
C SER A 1035 -6.48 4.73 -17.25
N ASP A 1036 -5.41 4.61 -16.45
CA ASP A 1036 -4.27 5.54 -16.43
C ASP A 1036 -2.98 4.90 -16.98
N ALA A 1037 -3.10 3.73 -17.64
CA ALA A 1037 -1.96 2.95 -18.12
C ALA A 1037 -1.45 3.33 -19.54
N ASP A 1038 -2.00 4.39 -20.13
CA ASP A 1038 -1.58 4.94 -21.43
C ASP A 1038 -0.68 6.18 -21.28
#